data_AF-A0A524LQI3-F1
#
_entry.id   AF-A0A524LQI3-F1
#
_cell.length_a   1.000
_cell.length_b   1.000
_cell.length_c   1.000
_cell.angle_alpha   90.00
_cell.angle_beta   90.00
_cell.angle_gamma   90.00
#
_symmetry.space_group_name_H-M   'P 1'
#
loop_
_entity.id
_entity.type
_entity.pdbx_description
1 polymer ?
#
loop_
_entity_poly.entity_id
_entity_poly.type
_entity_poly.pdbx_seq_one_letter_code
_entity_poly.pdbx_strand_id
1 'polypeptide(L)'
;MLDYMWSSSYQGEWGVKGSSGTNNYAEDELARLFVEYMIPLPEDTVYFMQHEKDITIDHTQVAGTLTDFPVLIEITDTDLKTDVQADGDDIVFKLGDEALDFEIELFDQDFNSTHAQLVVWIKIPTLSATEDTIITMAYGNQYAGPSSSTKTWDDFETVHHLADDPSGTVYDSTANNYDGTSFGSMTSGDLVSGLAGNGINFDYDSGTIENSDMINIGQIYTDDWTSFTVSFWVYMDLDRDCRVFSKSPTTTTTQHIIASRIATRALTTRLRTDSLGSSYNANASFALADWTHFSWSWDATRGTVIAYMNGMPVLSQSHSGSNLYDSTDVFVIANNNMANDASNSRFFDGILDEIRLTRSIRSVAWIETEYNNQNDPSSFVSVGVERTIQSTWVDTESTTVRFSTTSITPVDIFPIVTMDIGGGGQTLDENMNEGTSFYVANDTVVEWTANVLVSPPADTDSLNVVVDYPLTEWKPVTLTNPIGQAKTFGTDWTFHDGSIIIFSDVVDVWGVWTIEFESWNYVYDLKLGPNGDSSYNSYTFNVGTTAEFKVSSPWIENARTGLVLTDPTGSVWHTDYSTTGTSGTTWDIPSFSYRMQLTVPAAQVDADVQNFPMLVSFTDTDFITDVQADGDDFVFVQSGAVLAHEIDRFDQSTGLLVAWVRANLSSTVDNIFWLYYGNPVIGSTESPENLWSNDYEAVWLLNEDVTDEGTGGQHIDSTLNGYIGIQDGNSRIGGI
;
A
#
# COMPACT_ATOMS: atom_id res chain seq x y z
N MET A 1 -6.40 -8.93 35.92
CA MET A 1 -5.55 -10.01 36.43
C MET A 1 -5.82 -10.18 37.92
N LEU A 2 -6.11 -11.40 38.38
CA LEU A 2 -6.13 -11.77 39.80
C LEU A 2 -5.50 -13.16 39.90
N ASP A 3 -4.46 -13.27 40.72
CA ASP A 3 -3.58 -14.44 40.85
C ASP A 3 -4.18 -15.48 41.81
N TYR A 4 -3.96 -16.77 41.51
CA TYR A 4 -4.40 -17.92 42.30
C TYR A 4 -3.28 -18.95 42.59
N MET A 5 -2.00 -18.55 42.53
CA MET A 5 -0.81 -19.40 42.74
C MET A 5 -0.72 -20.20 44.07
N TRP A 6 -1.67 -20.10 45.00
CA TRP A 6 -1.54 -20.58 46.40
C TRP A 6 -2.69 -21.49 46.90
N SER A 7 -3.23 -22.37 46.05
CA SER A 7 -4.19 -23.42 46.46
C SER A 7 -3.50 -24.76 46.79
N SER A 8 -3.30 -25.05 48.08
CA SER A 8 -2.52 -26.21 48.54
C SER A 8 -3.38 -27.45 48.83
N SER A 9 -3.56 -28.36 47.85
CA SER A 9 -4.05 -29.73 48.13
C SER A 9 -3.77 -30.76 47.03
N TYR A 10 -2.53 -31.25 46.91
CA TYR A 10 -2.29 -32.58 46.31
C TYR A 10 -0.99 -33.26 46.80
N GLN A 11 -1.15 -34.24 47.69
CA GLN A 11 -0.23 -35.39 47.84
C GLN A 11 -1.09 -36.61 48.17
N GLY A 12 -0.95 -37.69 47.39
CA GLY A 12 -1.93 -38.80 47.44
C GLY A 12 -1.65 -40.07 46.63
N GLU A 13 -0.39 -40.36 46.31
CA GLU A 13 0.20 -41.73 46.32
C GLU A 13 -0.35 -42.90 45.44
N TRP A 14 0.59 -43.50 44.65
CA TRP A 14 0.62 -44.84 44.00
C TRP A 14 -0.18 -45.17 42.70
N GLY A 15 0.56 -45.62 41.67
CA GLY A 15 0.07 -46.58 40.64
C GLY A 15 0.17 -48.03 41.15
N VAL A 16 -0.23 -49.11 40.47
CA VAL A 16 -0.12 -49.54 39.05
C VAL A 16 -0.95 -50.85 38.94
N LYS A 17 -1.69 -51.25 37.88
CA LYS A 17 -2.09 -50.71 36.56
C LYS A 17 -3.39 -51.45 36.13
N GLY A 18 -4.18 -50.90 35.18
CA GLY A 18 -5.18 -51.64 34.40
C GLY A 18 -6.66 -51.31 34.69
N SER A 19 -7.34 -50.80 33.67
CA SER A 19 -8.76 -50.37 33.62
C SER A 19 -9.14 -49.11 34.41
N SER A 20 -10.09 -48.36 33.83
CA SER A 20 -10.81 -47.17 34.33
C SER A 20 -9.99 -45.97 34.82
N GLY A 21 -10.12 -44.85 34.12
CA GLY A 21 -10.24 -43.54 34.77
C GLY A 21 -9.20 -42.48 34.44
N THR A 22 -9.65 -41.52 33.62
CA THR A 22 -9.31 -40.08 33.64
C THR A 22 -7.93 -39.59 33.17
N ASN A 23 -8.03 -38.81 32.09
CA ASN A 23 -7.52 -37.43 31.97
C ASN A 23 -5.99 -37.24 32.09
N ASN A 24 -5.30 -37.50 30.98
CA ASN A 24 -4.46 -36.45 30.42
C ASN A 24 -5.30 -35.73 29.36
N TYR A 25 -6.00 -34.68 29.78
CA TYR A 25 -6.20 -33.54 28.88
C TYR A 25 -4.98 -32.65 29.11
N ALA A 26 -4.31 -32.19 28.06
CA ALA A 26 -3.21 -31.24 28.22
C ALA A 26 -3.77 -29.81 28.48
N GLU A 27 -2.90 -28.85 28.84
CA GLU A 27 -3.33 -27.49 29.25
C GLU A 27 -3.95 -26.66 28.10
N ASP A 28 -3.88 -27.18 26.88
CA ASP A 28 -4.51 -26.72 25.63
C ASP A 28 -5.97 -27.15 25.48
N GLU A 29 -6.41 -28.28 26.06
CA GLU A 29 -7.74 -28.88 25.84
C GLU A 29 -8.85 -28.35 26.77
N LEU A 30 -8.64 -27.22 27.46
CA LEU A 30 -9.69 -26.54 28.25
C LEU A 30 -10.33 -25.39 27.47
N ALA A 31 -11.62 -25.56 27.14
CA ALA A 31 -12.42 -24.59 26.39
C ALA A 31 -12.39 -23.17 27.00
N ARG A 32 -11.90 -22.20 26.22
CA ARG A 32 -11.84 -20.78 26.59
C ARG A 32 -13.02 -20.02 25.97
N LEU A 33 -13.89 -19.47 26.81
CA LEU A 33 -14.94 -18.55 26.38
C LEU A 33 -14.36 -17.14 26.28
N PHE A 34 -14.09 -16.68 25.05
CA PHE A 34 -13.78 -15.29 24.78
C PHE A 34 -15.08 -14.48 24.63
N VAL A 35 -15.19 -13.40 25.40
CA VAL A 35 -16.19 -12.34 25.19
C VAL A 35 -15.44 -11.02 25.33
N GLU A 36 -15.15 -10.38 24.22
CA GLU A 36 -14.47 -9.10 24.18
C GLU A 36 -15.50 -7.96 24.11
N TYR A 37 -15.24 -6.87 24.83
CA TYR A 37 -16.10 -5.69 24.85
C TYR A 37 -15.52 -4.64 23.89
N MET A 38 -16.32 -4.18 22.93
CA MET A 38 -15.93 -3.07 22.06
C MET A 38 -15.75 -1.76 22.84
N ILE A 39 -14.65 -1.06 22.58
CA ILE A 39 -14.50 0.38 22.79
C ILE A 39 -13.91 0.93 21.48
N PRO A 40 -14.62 1.78 20.71
CA PRO A 40 -14.20 2.13 19.35
C PRO A 40 -13.42 3.46 19.21
N LEU A 41 -12.86 3.63 18.00
CA LEU A 41 -12.35 4.85 17.33
C LEU A 41 -10.86 5.23 17.52
N PRO A 42 -10.20 5.84 16.50
CA PRO A 42 -10.70 6.29 15.18
C PRO A 42 -10.23 5.43 13.99
N GLU A 43 -10.75 5.76 12.79
CA GLU A 43 -10.48 5.12 11.50
C GLU A 43 -9.28 5.77 10.80
N ASP A 44 -8.29 4.99 10.34
CA ASP A 44 -7.23 5.44 9.44
C ASP A 44 -7.51 4.92 8.01
N THR A 45 -7.57 5.83 7.04
CA THR A 45 -7.80 5.53 5.62
C THR A 45 -6.54 5.87 4.81
N VAL A 46 -6.12 4.98 3.91
CA VAL A 46 -4.90 5.13 3.11
C VAL A 46 -5.26 5.26 1.63
N TYR A 47 -4.69 6.26 0.95
CA TYR A 47 -5.02 6.60 -0.43
C TYR A 47 -3.84 6.36 -1.38
N PHE A 48 -4.08 5.62 -2.46
CA PHE A 48 -3.08 5.28 -3.49
C PHE A 48 -3.29 6.14 -4.74
N MET A 49 -2.55 7.24 -4.85
CA MET A 49 -2.65 8.15 -6.01
C MET A 49 -2.02 7.53 -7.25
N GLN A 50 -2.61 7.78 -8.43
CA GLN A 50 -2.19 7.24 -9.72
C GLN A 50 -1.35 8.23 -10.55
N HIS A 51 -1.45 9.53 -10.27
CA HIS A 51 -0.82 10.61 -11.05
C HIS A 51 -0.19 11.64 -10.10
N GLU A 52 0.85 12.33 -10.56
CA GLU A 52 1.43 13.47 -9.85
C GLU A 52 1.96 14.57 -10.79
N LYS A 53 1.97 15.80 -10.28
CA LYS A 53 2.51 17.01 -10.92
C LYS A 53 3.35 17.78 -9.92
N ASP A 54 4.53 18.24 -10.35
CA ASP A 54 5.27 19.23 -9.57
C ASP A 54 4.68 20.61 -9.79
N ILE A 55 4.53 21.39 -8.73
CA ILE A 55 4.21 22.81 -8.76
C ILE A 55 5.42 23.56 -8.22
N THR A 56 5.99 24.43 -9.06
CA THR A 56 7.18 25.23 -8.74
C THR A 56 6.75 26.65 -8.38
N ILE A 57 6.98 27.04 -7.13
CA ILE A 57 6.71 28.38 -6.59
C ILE A 57 7.93 29.27 -6.85
N ASP A 58 7.73 30.40 -7.55
CA ASP A 58 8.80 31.34 -7.94
C ASP A 58 9.29 32.15 -6.74
N HIS A 59 10.53 31.91 -6.32
CA HIS A 59 11.14 32.60 -5.18
C HIS A 59 11.29 34.12 -5.38
N THR A 60 11.25 34.61 -6.63
CA THR A 60 11.36 36.04 -6.93
C THR A 60 10.09 36.82 -6.55
N GLN A 61 8.97 36.13 -6.34
CA GLN A 61 7.73 36.71 -5.79
C GLN A 61 7.70 36.70 -4.24
N VAL A 62 8.63 35.99 -3.59
CA VAL A 62 8.72 35.83 -2.14
C VAL A 62 9.65 36.90 -1.54
N ALA A 63 9.09 37.84 -0.78
CA ALA A 63 9.83 39.02 -0.29
C ALA A 63 10.87 38.72 0.82
N GLY A 64 10.90 37.50 1.34
CA GLY A 64 11.86 37.01 2.33
C GLY A 64 11.45 35.63 2.83
N THR A 65 12.38 34.78 3.25
CA THR A 65 12.06 33.40 3.68
C THR A 65 11.00 33.38 4.79
N LEU A 66 9.89 32.67 4.56
CA LEU A 66 8.76 32.55 5.49
C LEU A 66 8.68 31.13 6.06
N THR A 67 7.98 31.00 7.18
CA THR A 67 7.69 29.74 7.88
C THR A 67 6.19 29.61 8.01
N ASP A 68 5.64 28.41 7.80
CA ASP A 68 4.20 28.11 7.91
C ASP A 68 3.30 29.06 7.10
N PHE A 69 3.70 29.38 5.86
CA PHE A 69 2.99 30.33 5.00
C PHE A 69 1.93 29.62 4.12
N PRO A 70 0.64 29.99 4.19
CA PRO A 70 -0.39 29.48 3.29
C PRO A 70 -0.25 30.12 1.90
N VAL A 71 0.11 29.31 0.90
CA VAL A 71 0.20 29.72 -0.51
C VAL A 71 -1.13 29.42 -1.20
N LEU A 72 -1.71 30.42 -1.86
CA LEU A 72 -2.79 30.26 -2.83
C LEU A 72 -2.25 29.67 -4.12
N ILE A 73 -2.92 28.65 -4.62
CA ILE A 73 -2.74 28.11 -5.96
C ILE A 73 -4.10 28.14 -6.65
N GLU A 74 -4.19 28.92 -7.72
CA GLU A 74 -5.32 28.88 -8.66
C GLU A 74 -4.80 28.39 -10.01
N ILE A 75 -5.32 27.25 -10.48
CA ILE A 75 -4.93 26.63 -11.74
C ILE A 75 -6.14 26.14 -12.52
N THR A 76 -6.01 26.14 -13.86
CA THR A 76 -6.93 25.43 -14.75
C THR A 76 -6.15 24.36 -15.51
N ASP A 77 -6.58 23.11 -15.43
CA ASP A 77 -5.77 21.96 -15.81
C ASP A 77 -6.58 20.94 -16.62
N THR A 78 -5.97 20.36 -17.66
CA THR A 78 -6.63 19.38 -18.54
C THR A 78 -6.77 18.00 -17.92
N ASP A 79 -5.84 17.63 -17.05
CA ASP A 79 -5.67 16.27 -16.57
C ASP A 79 -6.48 16.09 -15.28
N LEU A 80 -6.56 17.15 -14.45
CA LEU A 80 -7.52 17.22 -13.33
C LEU A 80 -8.99 17.09 -13.78
N LYS A 81 -9.31 17.27 -15.07
CA LYS A 81 -10.66 17.06 -15.60
C LYS A 81 -11.01 15.57 -15.76
N THR A 82 -10.03 14.70 -15.94
CA THR A 82 -10.22 13.29 -16.29
C THR A 82 -9.77 12.33 -15.21
N ASP A 83 -8.74 12.69 -14.46
CA ASP A 83 -7.95 11.77 -13.65
C ASP A 83 -8.10 12.03 -12.14
N VAL A 84 -9.17 12.73 -11.73
CA VAL A 84 -9.53 13.12 -10.35
C VAL A 84 -10.99 12.76 -10.09
N GLN A 85 -11.38 12.51 -8.84
CA GLN A 85 -12.79 12.38 -8.45
C GLN A 85 -13.56 13.70 -8.66
N ALA A 86 -14.88 13.61 -8.85
CA ALA A 86 -15.70 14.78 -9.18
C ALA A 86 -15.83 15.82 -8.05
N ASP A 87 -15.51 15.42 -6.82
CA ASP A 87 -15.46 16.23 -5.59
C ASP A 87 -14.04 16.72 -5.25
N GLY A 88 -13.00 16.16 -5.88
CA GLY A 88 -11.60 16.53 -5.63
C GLY A 88 -11.00 15.90 -4.36
N ASP A 89 -11.69 14.97 -3.69
CA ASP A 89 -11.26 14.36 -2.42
C ASP A 89 -9.90 13.62 -2.53
N ASP A 90 -9.54 13.19 -3.74
CA ASP A 90 -8.28 12.49 -4.04
C ASP A 90 -7.11 13.41 -4.41
N ILE A 91 -7.24 14.74 -4.30
CA ILE A 91 -6.09 15.66 -4.49
C ILE A 91 -5.32 15.81 -3.17
N VAL A 92 -4.02 15.51 -3.15
CA VAL A 92 -3.12 15.72 -1.99
C VAL A 92 -1.81 16.39 -2.38
N PHE A 93 -1.11 16.98 -1.41
CA PHE A 93 0.13 17.72 -1.63
C PHE A 93 1.26 17.28 -0.69
N LYS A 94 2.50 17.23 -1.21
CA LYS A 94 3.72 16.88 -0.48
C LYS A 94 4.88 17.84 -0.80
N LEU A 95 5.79 18.03 0.17
CA LEU A 95 7.08 18.70 -0.01
C LEU A 95 8.19 17.66 0.23
N GLY A 96 8.76 17.13 -0.84
CA GLY A 96 9.62 15.95 -0.76
C GLY A 96 8.80 14.72 -0.38
N ASP A 97 9.15 14.07 0.73
CA ASP A 97 8.42 12.92 1.29
C ASP A 97 7.39 13.32 2.38
N GLU A 98 7.33 14.59 2.79
CA GLU A 98 6.43 15.08 3.86
C GLU A 98 5.08 15.56 3.28
N ALA A 99 3.96 15.12 3.88
CA ALA A 99 2.63 15.61 3.53
C ALA A 99 2.41 17.06 4.02
N LEU A 100 1.64 17.85 3.27
CA LEU A 100 1.30 19.22 3.59
C LEU A 100 -0.15 19.31 4.09
N ASP A 101 -0.43 20.21 5.03
CA ASP A 101 -1.79 20.62 5.33
C ASP A 101 -2.28 21.60 4.24
N PHE A 102 -3.48 21.38 3.74
CA PHE A 102 -4.10 22.21 2.70
C PHE A 102 -5.62 22.30 2.87
N GLU A 103 -6.23 23.25 2.18
CA GLU A 103 -7.68 23.41 2.04
C GLU A 103 -8.04 23.68 0.58
N ILE A 104 -8.93 22.87 0.02
CA ILE A 104 -9.53 23.11 -1.30
C ILE A 104 -10.70 24.06 -1.09
N GLU A 105 -10.59 25.28 -1.62
CA GLU A 105 -11.64 26.30 -1.57
C GLU A 105 -12.65 26.10 -2.71
N LEU A 106 -12.16 25.74 -3.91
CA LEU A 106 -12.98 25.38 -5.06
C LEU A 106 -12.31 24.28 -5.88
N PHE A 107 -13.04 23.21 -6.15
CA PHE A 107 -12.74 22.30 -7.25
C PHE A 107 -13.95 22.23 -8.18
N ASP A 108 -13.78 22.67 -9.43
CA ASP A 108 -14.79 22.57 -10.47
C ASP A 108 -14.24 21.72 -11.62
N GLN A 109 -14.56 20.42 -11.59
CA GLN A 109 -14.21 19.49 -12.65
C GLN A 109 -14.83 19.87 -14.01
N ASP A 110 -15.93 20.63 -14.03
CA ASP A 110 -16.69 21.01 -15.22
C ASP A 110 -16.54 22.46 -15.68
N PHE A 111 -15.61 23.21 -15.06
CA PHE A 111 -15.26 24.61 -15.33
C PHE A 111 -15.29 24.99 -16.83
N ASN A 112 -14.69 24.16 -17.69
CA ASN A 112 -15.01 24.18 -19.10
C ASN A 112 -14.91 22.79 -19.77
N SER A 113 -15.16 22.74 -21.08
CA SER A 113 -15.15 21.51 -21.87
C SER A 113 -13.80 20.80 -21.97
N THR A 114 -12.70 21.41 -21.55
CA THR A 114 -11.34 20.86 -21.68
C THR A 114 -10.49 20.98 -20.41
N HIS A 115 -10.86 21.78 -19.42
CA HIS A 115 -10.11 21.93 -18.17
C HIS A 115 -11.05 21.91 -16.95
N ALA A 116 -10.56 21.40 -15.84
CA ALA A 116 -11.07 21.68 -14.51
C ALA A 116 -10.46 22.99 -13.96
N GLN A 117 -11.04 23.55 -12.91
CA GLN A 117 -10.44 24.62 -12.09
C GLN A 117 -10.19 24.10 -10.67
N LEU A 118 -9.04 24.46 -10.10
CA LEU A 118 -8.68 24.20 -8.70
C LEU A 118 -8.20 25.50 -8.06
N VAL A 119 -8.83 25.86 -6.94
CA VAL A 119 -8.42 26.93 -6.01
C VAL A 119 -8.12 26.27 -4.67
N VAL A 120 -6.86 26.32 -4.23
CA VAL A 120 -6.39 25.59 -3.05
C VAL A 120 -5.36 26.41 -2.27
N TRP A 121 -5.46 26.34 -0.94
CA TRP A 121 -4.52 26.92 0.02
C TRP A 121 -3.63 25.84 0.59
N ILE A 122 -2.31 25.98 0.51
CA ILE A 122 -1.36 24.97 0.99
C ILE A 122 -0.39 25.61 1.98
N LYS A 123 -0.29 25.06 3.19
CA LYS A 123 0.61 25.55 4.23
C LYS A 123 2.04 25.04 3.98
N ILE A 124 2.92 25.94 3.53
CA ILE A 124 4.32 25.63 3.24
C ILE A 124 5.19 25.84 4.50
N PRO A 125 5.82 24.78 5.07
CA PRO A 125 6.58 24.89 6.32
C PRO A 125 7.79 25.83 6.22
N THR A 126 8.41 25.94 5.04
CA THR A 126 9.44 26.95 4.76
C THR A 126 9.37 27.35 3.30
N LEU A 127 8.95 28.59 3.04
CA LEU A 127 8.87 29.17 1.70
C LEU A 127 10.13 30.03 1.46
N SER A 128 10.92 29.67 0.45
CA SER A 128 12.22 30.31 0.20
C SER A 128 12.12 31.57 -0.65
N ALA A 129 13.00 32.55 -0.36
CA ALA A 129 13.18 33.78 -1.14
C ALA A 129 14.51 33.81 -1.92
N THR A 130 15.19 32.65 -2.06
CA THR A 130 16.49 32.54 -2.74
C THR A 130 16.61 31.36 -3.70
N GLU A 131 15.65 30.45 -3.69
CA GLU A 131 15.54 29.30 -4.59
C GLU A 131 14.08 28.87 -4.68
N ASP A 132 13.65 28.40 -5.85
CA ASP A 132 12.25 28.03 -6.09
C ASP A 132 11.82 26.87 -5.18
N THR A 133 10.61 26.93 -4.66
CA THR A 133 10.06 25.87 -3.79
C THR A 133 9.20 24.93 -4.63
N ILE A 134 9.60 23.66 -4.71
CA ILE A 134 8.88 22.64 -5.49
C ILE A 134 8.05 21.77 -4.53
N ILE A 135 6.74 21.80 -4.69
CA ILE A 135 5.82 20.84 -4.08
C ILE A 135 5.32 19.86 -5.15
N THR A 136 4.80 18.72 -4.74
CA THR A 136 4.16 17.77 -5.65
C THR A 136 2.70 17.59 -5.27
N MET A 137 1.80 17.83 -6.22
CA MET A 137 0.39 17.50 -6.17
C MET A 137 0.22 16.06 -6.69
N ALA A 138 -0.49 15.20 -5.97
CA ALA A 138 -0.77 13.82 -6.36
C ALA A 138 -2.27 13.53 -6.30
N TYR A 139 -2.78 12.74 -7.25
CA TYR A 139 -4.22 12.49 -7.43
C TYR A 139 -4.51 11.20 -8.22
N GLY A 140 -5.79 10.89 -8.44
CA GLY A 140 -6.26 9.72 -9.19
C GLY A 140 -6.56 8.50 -8.34
N ASN A 141 -7.11 8.68 -7.14
CA ASN A 141 -7.62 7.58 -6.33
C ASN A 141 -9.14 7.66 -6.19
N GLN A 142 -9.89 6.88 -6.98
CA GLN A 142 -11.35 6.77 -6.91
C GLN A 142 -11.92 6.25 -5.56
N TYR A 143 -11.05 5.93 -4.59
CA TYR A 143 -11.41 5.51 -3.24
C TYR A 143 -10.94 6.49 -2.17
N ALA A 144 -10.45 7.68 -2.54
CA ALA A 144 -10.12 8.68 -1.54
C ALA A 144 -11.39 9.32 -0.97
N GLY A 145 -11.40 9.52 0.34
CA GLY A 145 -12.29 10.47 1.00
C GLY A 145 -11.53 11.76 1.33
N PRO A 146 -12.21 12.72 1.97
CA PRO A 146 -11.75 14.10 2.05
C PRO A 146 -10.43 14.21 2.81
N SER A 147 -9.51 14.98 2.22
CA SER A 147 -8.13 15.15 2.68
C SER A 147 -7.79 16.61 3.07
N SER A 148 -8.73 17.55 2.85
CA SER A 148 -8.69 18.94 3.31
C SER A 148 -8.60 19.05 4.85
N SER A 149 -7.86 20.04 5.35
CA SER A 149 -7.44 20.16 6.76
C SER A 149 -7.50 21.60 7.27
N THR A 150 -8.26 21.84 8.34
CA THR A 150 -8.31 23.15 9.04
C THR A 150 -7.00 23.56 9.71
N LYS A 151 -6.00 22.67 9.77
CA LYS A 151 -4.65 23.00 10.25
C LYS A 151 -3.87 23.94 9.32
N THR A 152 -4.33 24.10 8.07
CA THR A 152 -3.88 25.14 7.14
C THR A 152 -3.92 26.53 7.79
N TRP A 153 -4.86 26.74 8.73
CA TRP A 153 -5.11 28.00 9.41
C TRP A 153 -4.94 27.96 10.94
N ASP A 154 -4.17 27.01 11.48
CA ASP A 154 -4.01 26.82 12.93
C ASP A 154 -3.41 28.02 13.71
N ASP A 155 -2.66 28.90 13.05
CA ASP A 155 -2.14 30.19 13.59
C ASP A 155 -3.09 31.38 13.29
N PHE A 156 -4.33 31.13 12.86
CA PHE A 156 -5.37 32.14 12.69
C PHE A 156 -6.51 31.95 13.70
N GLU A 157 -7.12 33.06 14.10
CA GLU A 157 -8.31 33.06 14.96
C GLU A 157 -9.59 32.89 14.12
N THR A 158 -9.61 33.48 12.93
CA THR A 158 -10.67 33.26 11.93
C THR A 158 -10.17 33.58 10.52
N VAL A 159 -10.66 32.83 9.54
CA VAL A 159 -10.39 32.96 8.11
C VAL A 159 -11.72 32.76 7.38
N HIS A 160 -12.16 33.79 6.66
CA HIS A 160 -13.32 33.73 5.80
C HIS A 160 -12.89 34.04 4.36
N HIS A 161 -12.85 33.01 3.52
CA HIS A 161 -12.69 33.14 2.07
C HIS A 161 -13.84 33.94 1.45
N LEU A 162 -15.06 33.86 2.01
CA LEU A 162 -16.28 34.44 1.44
C LEU A 162 -16.68 33.77 0.11
N ALA A 163 -16.33 32.50 -0.07
CA ALA A 163 -16.66 31.68 -1.24
C ALA A 163 -18.02 30.94 -1.14
N ASP A 164 -18.71 31.02 0.01
CA ASP A 164 -20.01 30.37 0.26
C ASP A 164 -21.21 31.17 -0.26
N ASP A 165 -22.31 30.48 -0.61
CA ASP A 165 -23.61 31.09 -0.89
C ASP A 165 -24.13 31.86 0.36
N PRO A 166 -24.20 33.20 0.34
CA PRO A 166 -24.53 33.97 1.53
C PRO A 166 -26.01 33.90 1.91
N SER A 167 -26.86 33.20 1.15
CA SER A 167 -28.20 32.83 1.62
C SER A 167 -28.20 31.68 2.65
N GLY A 168 -27.06 30.99 2.80
CA GLY A 168 -26.79 29.97 3.80
C GLY A 168 -25.90 30.45 4.95
N THR A 169 -24.98 29.59 5.37
CA THR A 169 -23.89 29.90 6.30
C THR A 169 -22.65 30.29 5.50
N VAL A 170 -21.90 31.27 5.97
CA VAL A 170 -20.57 31.60 5.43
C VAL A 170 -19.53 31.09 6.41
N TYR A 171 -18.78 30.05 6.06
CA TYR A 171 -17.98 29.27 7.01
C TYR A 171 -16.69 29.99 7.45
N ASP A 172 -16.22 29.65 8.65
CA ASP A 172 -14.86 29.96 9.11
C ASP A 172 -13.95 28.74 8.88
N SER A 173 -12.91 28.91 8.05
CA SER A 173 -11.98 27.83 7.69
C SER A 173 -11.05 27.40 8.83
N THR A 174 -11.03 28.14 9.95
CA THR A 174 -10.28 27.72 11.13
C THR A 174 -11.04 26.69 11.97
N ALA A 175 -10.31 25.90 12.75
CA ALA A 175 -10.91 24.98 13.73
C ALA A 175 -11.72 25.67 14.85
N ASN A 176 -11.81 27.01 14.88
CA ASN A 176 -12.58 27.77 15.86
C ASN A 176 -14.08 27.86 15.51
N ASN A 177 -14.45 27.68 14.23
CA ASN A 177 -15.82 27.70 13.72
C ASN A 177 -16.58 28.99 14.08
N TYR A 178 -15.97 30.16 13.84
CA TYR A 178 -16.65 31.46 13.92
C TYR A 178 -17.58 31.71 12.72
N ASP A 179 -18.45 30.74 12.43
CA ASP A 179 -19.30 30.74 11.24
C ASP A 179 -20.19 31.98 11.15
N GLY A 180 -20.21 32.56 9.95
CA GLY A 180 -20.94 33.75 9.59
C GLY A 180 -22.43 33.51 9.38
N THR A 181 -23.25 34.30 10.06
CA THR A 181 -24.68 34.47 9.75
C THR A 181 -24.89 35.73 8.92
N SER A 182 -25.41 35.56 7.71
CA SER A 182 -25.81 36.65 6.81
C SER A 182 -27.07 37.38 7.27
N PHE A 183 -27.12 38.68 7.01
CA PHE A 183 -28.25 39.56 7.24
C PHE A 183 -28.33 40.59 6.11
N GLY A 184 -29.53 41.16 5.91
CA GLY A 184 -29.81 42.11 4.84
C GLY A 184 -30.76 41.48 3.82
N SER A 185 -30.51 41.74 2.55
CA SER A 185 -31.22 41.10 1.42
C SER A 185 -30.41 40.00 0.72
N MET A 186 -29.20 39.69 1.21
CA MET A 186 -28.29 38.66 0.69
C MET A 186 -28.98 37.39 0.16
N THR A 187 -28.56 37.00 -1.05
CA THR A 187 -29.04 35.87 -1.84
C THR A 187 -27.86 35.13 -2.47
N SER A 188 -28.12 33.98 -3.08
CA SER A 188 -27.11 33.28 -3.90
C SER A 188 -26.61 34.06 -5.12
N GLY A 189 -27.24 35.18 -5.48
CA GLY A 189 -26.77 36.09 -6.53
C GLY A 189 -25.67 37.05 -6.07
N ASP A 190 -25.42 37.13 -4.76
CA ASP A 190 -24.42 38.01 -4.15
C ASP A 190 -23.06 37.30 -3.99
N LEU A 191 -23.02 35.98 -4.19
CA LEU A 191 -21.79 35.24 -4.46
C LEU A 191 -21.32 35.55 -5.89
N VAL A 192 -20.13 36.15 -6.00
CA VAL A 192 -19.56 36.64 -7.26
C VAL A 192 -18.09 36.21 -7.37
N SER A 193 -17.44 36.47 -8.51
CA SER A 193 -16.00 36.23 -8.64
C SER A 193 -15.23 37.17 -7.70
N GLY A 194 -14.34 36.59 -6.89
CA GLY A 194 -13.48 37.29 -5.95
C GLY A 194 -12.21 37.82 -6.61
N LEU A 195 -11.17 38.00 -5.80
CA LEU A 195 -9.78 38.04 -6.25
C LEU A 195 -9.17 36.63 -6.17
N ALA A 196 -9.41 35.91 -5.08
CA ALA A 196 -9.11 34.49 -4.94
C ALA A 196 -10.44 33.72 -5.10
N GLY A 197 -10.61 33.00 -6.21
CA GLY A 197 -11.84 32.24 -6.46
C GLY A 197 -13.12 33.10 -6.44
N ASN A 198 -13.92 32.95 -5.38
CA ASN A 198 -15.20 33.63 -5.18
C ASN A 198 -15.14 34.64 -4.02
N GLY A 199 -15.98 35.67 -4.07
CA GLY A 199 -16.16 36.61 -2.99
C GLY A 199 -17.63 37.07 -2.89
N ILE A 200 -17.96 37.79 -1.82
CA ILE A 200 -19.34 38.25 -1.58
C ILE A 200 -19.48 39.74 -1.88
N ASN A 201 -20.46 40.08 -2.71
CA ASN A 201 -20.96 41.43 -2.89
C ASN A 201 -21.87 41.81 -1.71
N PHE A 202 -21.69 43.02 -1.17
CA PHE A 202 -22.52 43.59 -0.11
C PHE A 202 -23.19 44.86 -0.61
N ASP A 203 -24.52 44.96 -0.52
CA ASP A 203 -25.26 46.14 -0.95
C ASP A 203 -25.60 47.08 0.24
N TYR A 204 -25.46 48.40 0.03
CA TYR A 204 -25.98 49.41 0.95
C TYR A 204 -27.33 50.00 0.48
N ASP A 205 -28.44 49.44 0.99
CA ASP A 205 -29.78 50.04 0.83
C ASP A 205 -29.96 51.31 1.71
N SER A 206 -29.69 52.47 1.10
CA SER A 206 -29.94 53.79 1.70
C SER A 206 -31.43 54.14 1.97
N GLY A 207 -32.36 53.41 1.36
CA GLY A 207 -33.81 53.58 1.55
C GLY A 207 -34.37 52.72 2.69
N THR A 208 -33.83 51.50 2.85
CA THR A 208 -34.23 50.53 3.88
C THR A 208 -32.99 49.89 4.50
N ILE A 209 -32.40 50.53 5.51
CA ILE A 209 -31.11 50.12 6.11
C ILE A 209 -31.15 48.70 6.71
N GLU A 210 -32.32 48.16 7.03
CA GLU A 210 -32.49 46.76 7.47
C GLU A 210 -32.25 45.73 6.34
N ASN A 211 -32.27 46.16 5.07
CA ASN A 211 -31.89 45.36 3.90
C ASN A 211 -30.39 45.44 3.57
N SER A 212 -29.63 46.37 4.16
CA SER A 212 -28.19 46.47 3.87
C SER A 212 -27.44 45.25 4.39
N ASP A 213 -26.48 44.76 3.61
CA ASP A 213 -25.91 43.43 3.83
C ASP A 213 -24.78 43.41 4.86
N MET A 214 -24.74 42.35 5.67
CA MET A 214 -23.67 42.12 6.65
C MET A 214 -23.59 40.65 7.05
N ILE A 215 -22.41 40.22 7.52
CA ILE A 215 -22.23 38.89 8.14
C ILE A 215 -21.79 39.07 9.59
N ASN A 216 -22.45 38.37 10.50
CA ASN A 216 -22.12 38.32 11.93
C ASN A 216 -21.43 36.99 12.24
N ILE A 217 -20.18 37.06 12.70
CA ILE A 217 -19.32 35.88 12.95
C ILE A 217 -19.22 35.54 14.44
N GLY A 218 -20.11 36.10 15.26
CA GLY A 218 -20.18 35.81 16.70
C GLY A 218 -19.12 36.54 17.54
N GLN A 219 -18.89 36.04 18.76
CA GLN A 219 -18.04 36.69 19.75
C GLN A 219 -16.69 35.98 19.90
N ILE A 220 -15.64 36.68 19.47
CA ILE A 220 -14.23 36.37 19.81
C ILE A 220 -13.87 37.14 21.09
N TYR A 221 -13.24 36.48 22.07
CA TYR A 221 -12.76 37.10 23.31
C TYR A 221 -11.32 37.63 23.14
N THR A 222 -11.07 38.86 23.54
CA THR A 222 -9.82 39.59 23.27
C THR A 222 -9.06 40.06 24.50
N ASP A 223 -9.43 39.61 25.71
CA ASP A 223 -8.94 40.14 26.98
C ASP A 223 -7.50 39.73 27.34
N ASP A 224 -7.02 38.61 26.79
CA ASP A 224 -5.64 38.13 26.95
C ASP A 224 -4.73 38.49 25.75
N TRP A 225 -5.23 39.23 24.76
CA TRP A 225 -4.49 39.53 23.53
C TRP A 225 -3.49 40.67 23.73
N THR A 226 -2.23 40.41 23.37
CA THR A 226 -1.11 41.37 23.39
C THR A 226 -0.61 41.75 21.99
N SER A 227 -1.10 41.05 20.96
CA SER A 227 -0.84 41.33 19.54
C SER A 227 -1.97 40.81 18.65
N PHE A 228 -2.07 41.33 17.42
CA PHE A 228 -2.80 40.73 16.30
C PHE A 228 -2.39 41.31 14.95
N THR A 229 -2.75 40.61 13.88
CA THR A 229 -2.79 41.10 12.49
C THR A 229 -4.16 40.82 11.88
N VAL A 230 -4.69 41.76 11.09
CA VAL A 230 -5.88 41.61 10.24
C VAL A 230 -5.46 41.82 8.79
N SER A 231 -5.83 40.91 7.88
CA SER A 231 -5.77 41.10 6.42
C SER A 231 -7.17 40.94 5.78
N PHE A 232 -7.39 41.62 4.65
CA PHE A 232 -8.60 41.51 3.82
C PHE A 232 -8.42 42.22 2.48
N TRP A 233 -9.17 41.79 1.47
CA TRP A 233 -9.30 42.49 0.19
C TRP A 233 -10.62 43.25 0.11
N VAL A 234 -10.59 44.39 -0.60
CA VAL A 234 -11.78 45.19 -0.89
C VAL A 234 -11.86 45.55 -2.37
N TYR A 235 -13.05 45.47 -2.94
CA TYR A 235 -13.44 46.08 -4.20
C TYR A 235 -14.62 47.01 -3.93
N MET A 236 -14.33 48.29 -3.72
CA MET A 236 -15.35 49.29 -3.36
C MET A 236 -15.86 50.01 -4.61
N ASP A 237 -17.18 50.05 -4.81
CA ASP A 237 -17.81 50.79 -5.90
C ASP A 237 -18.46 52.12 -5.44
N LEU A 238 -18.87 52.23 -4.17
CA LEU A 238 -19.34 53.47 -3.53
C LEU A 238 -18.39 54.00 -2.43
N ASP A 239 -17.82 55.20 -2.63
CA ASP A 239 -17.07 55.92 -1.57
C ASP A 239 -18.02 56.39 -0.45
N ARG A 240 -18.01 55.67 0.67
CA ARG A 240 -18.80 55.95 1.87
C ARG A 240 -17.96 55.79 3.14
N ASP A 241 -18.52 56.18 4.28
CA ASP A 241 -17.97 55.85 5.60
C ASP A 241 -18.51 54.46 5.99
N CYS A 242 -17.69 53.42 5.87
CA CYS A 242 -18.05 52.02 6.08
C CYS A 242 -17.07 51.28 6.99
N ARG A 243 -17.43 50.05 7.37
CA ARG A 243 -16.52 49.09 8.02
C ARG A 243 -16.48 47.81 7.23
N VAL A 244 -15.28 47.25 7.13
CA VAL A 244 -15.03 45.96 6.48
C VAL A 244 -15.11 44.84 7.50
N PHE A 245 -14.47 45.02 8.65
CA PHE A 245 -14.45 44.04 9.73
C PHE A 245 -14.37 44.76 11.08
N SER A 246 -15.31 44.54 12.00
CA SER A 246 -15.26 45.19 13.32
C SER A 246 -15.98 44.48 14.46
N LYS A 247 -15.34 44.49 15.64
CA LYS A 247 -15.94 44.25 16.97
C LYS A 247 -16.20 45.58 17.66
N SER A 248 -17.39 46.13 17.47
CA SER A 248 -17.77 47.45 18.01
C SER A 248 -19.28 47.71 17.86
N PRO A 249 -20.00 48.10 18.94
CA PRO A 249 -21.45 48.32 18.90
C PRO A 249 -21.86 49.76 18.53
N THR A 250 -20.91 50.71 18.42
CA THR A 250 -21.22 52.12 18.12
C THR A 250 -20.14 52.77 17.24
N THR A 251 -20.33 54.02 16.81
CA THR A 251 -19.25 54.78 16.15
C THR A 251 -18.30 55.50 17.11
N THR A 252 -18.53 55.45 18.43
CA THR A 252 -17.71 56.09 19.47
C THR A 252 -16.35 55.42 19.62
N THR A 253 -15.24 56.13 19.40
CA THR A 253 -13.88 55.57 19.39
C THR A 253 -13.52 54.72 20.62
N THR A 254 -14.05 55.03 21.81
CA THR A 254 -13.84 54.25 23.03
C THR A 254 -14.62 52.92 23.12
N GLN A 255 -15.31 52.51 22.04
CA GLN A 255 -16.05 51.25 21.96
C GLN A 255 -15.64 50.37 20.78
N HIS A 256 -14.57 50.72 20.03
CA HIS A 256 -14.03 49.88 18.97
C HIS A 256 -12.94 48.99 19.56
N ILE A 257 -13.19 47.69 19.66
CA ILE A 257 -12.20 46.75 20.18
C ILE A 257 -11.12 46.53 19.12
N ILE A 258 -11.54 46.06 17.95
CA ILE A 258 -10.80 46.03 16.68
C ILE A 258 -11.78 46.49 15.60
N ALA A 259 -11.40 47.44 14.75
CA ALA A 259 -12.22 47.83 13.60
C ALA A 259 -11.39 48.34 12.41
N SER A 260 -11.59 47.69 11.26
CA SER A 260 -11.17 48.13 9.94
C SER A 260 -12.28 49.00 9.33
N ARG A 261 -12.09 50.33 9.36
CA ARG A 261 -13.01 51.32 8.77
C ARG A 261 -12.41 51.88 7.49
N ILE A 262 -13.22 52.10 6.47
CA ILE A 262 -12.83 52.90 5.29
C ILE A 262 -13.68 54.17 5.26
N ALA A 263 -13.05 55.31 4.95
CA ALA A 263 -13.76 56.54 4.63
C ALA A 263 -12.89 57.42 3.73
N THR A 264 -13.51 58.13 2.78
CA THR A 264 -12.78 58.90 1.75
C THR A 264 -11.72 58.04 1.05
N ARG A 265 -12.10 56.77 0.77
CA ARG A 265 -11.23 55.70 0.23
C ARG A 265 -9.88 55.53 0.93
N ALA A 266 -9.81 55.72 2.25
CA ALA A 266 -8.60 55.48 3.04
C ALA A 266 -8.90 54.63 4.28
N LEU A 267 -7.99 53.73 4.64
CA LEU A 267 -8.10 52.89 5.83
C LEU A 267 -7.94 53.72 7.11
N THR A 268 -8.91 53.58 8.01
CA THR A 268 -8.83 53.98 9.41
C THR A 268 -8.85 52.72 10.26
N THR A 269 -7.76 52.39 10.94
CA THR A 269 -7.76 51.34 11.95
C THR A 269 -8.20 51.94 13.29
N ARG A 270 -9.06 51.22 14.01
CA ARG A 270 -9.48 51.61 15.37
C ARG A 270 -9.31 50.44 16.30
N LEU A 271 -8.83 50.72 17.50
CA LEU A 271 -8.65 49.71 18.54
C LEU A 271 -8.81 50.32 19.93
N ARG A 272 -9.13 49.47 20.90
CA ARG A 272 -9.22 49.84 22.31
C ARG A 272 -8.33 48.91 23.13
N THR A 273 -7.39 49.52 23.84
CA THR A 273 -6.57 48.83 24.84
C THR A 273 -7.11 49.01 26.24
N ASP A 274 -6.45 48.36 27.20
CA ASP A 274 -6.47 48.67 28.64
C ASP A 274 -6.26 50.17 28.97
N SER A 275 -5.68 50.97 28.06
CA SER A 275 -5.39 52.39 28.24
C SER A 275 -6.47 53.32 27.66
N LEU A 276 -6.72 53.28 26.34
CA LEU A 276 -7.75 54.09 25.67
C LEU A 276 -8.17 53.54 24.31
N GLY A 277 -9.36 53.95 23.85
CA GLY A 277 -9.79 53.76 22.46
C GLY A 277 -9.16 54.80 21.53
N SER A 278 -8.57 54.35 20.43
CA SER A 278 -7.78 55.15 19.49
C SER A 278 -8.25 54.99 18.04
N SER A 279 -7.82 55.89 17.15
CA SER A 279 -8.06 55.80 15.71
C SER A 279 -6.82 56.28 14.96
N TYR A 280 -6.32 55.44 14.06
CA TYR A 280 -5.12 55.67 13.27
C TYR A 280 -5.52 55.71 11.80
N ASN A 281 -5.11 56.73 11.07
CA ASN A 281 -5.52 56.94 9.68
C ASN A 281 -4.32 56.70 8.77
N ALA A 282 -4.49 55.82 7.77
CA ALA A 282 -3.54 55.66 6.69
C ALA A 282 -3.34 56.99 5.93
N ASN A 283 -2.15 57.19 5.37
CA ASN A 283 -1.78 58.39 4.63
C ASN A 283 -1.98 58.26 3.10
N ALA A 284 -2.64 57.20 2.66
CA ALA A 284 -2.90 56.87 1.26
C ALA A 284 -4.39 56.54 1.05
N SER A 285 -4.86 56.75 -0.18
CA SER A 285 -6.21 56.41 -0.62
C SER A 285 -6.17 55.56 -1.89
N PHE A 286 -7.05 54.56 -2.00
CA PHE A 286 -7.10 53.62 -3.13
C PHE A 286 -8.14 54.02 -4.20
N ALA A 287 -8.25 53.26 -5.27
CA ALA A 287 -9.22 53.46 -6.36
C ALA A 287 -10.65 53.03 -5.96
N LEU A 288 -11.66 53.35 -6.79
CA LEU A 288 -12.95 52.65 -6.76
C LEU A 288 -12.97 51.69 -7.95
N ALA A 289 -13.73 50.62 -7.85
CA ALA A 289 -13.82 49.56 -8.86
C ALA A 289 -12.44 48.97 -9.23
N ASP A 290 -11.63 48.70 -8.20
CA ASP A 290 -10.30 48.11 -8.28
C ASP A 290 -10.03 47.36 -6.96
N TRP A 291 -9.36 46.20 -7.03
CA TRP A 291 -9.05 45.40 -5.84
C TRP A 291 -7.92 46.05 -5.04
N THR A 292 -8.06 46.09 -3.71
CA THR A 292 -7.04 46.65 -2.81
C THR A 292 -6.87 45.76 -1.59
N HIS A 293 -5.65 45.26 -1.37
CA HIS A 293 -5.29 44.50 -0.19
C HIS A 293 -5.00 45.46 0.97
N PHE A 294 -5.55 45.18 2.14
CA PHE A 294 -5.18 45.83 3.38
C PHE A 294 -4.72 44.80 4.41
N SER A 295 -3.58 45.08 5.04
CA SER A 295 -3.12 44.35 6.22
C SER A 295 -2.73 45.33 7.31
N TRP A 296 -3.11 45.09 8.57
CA TRP A 296 -2.70 45.94 9.68
C TRP A 296 -2.53 45.19 10.99
N SER A 297 -1.60 45.67 11.82
CA SER A 297 -1.20 45.00 13.05
C SER A 297 -1.03 45.96 14.22
N TRP A 298 -1.27 45.43 15.42
CA TRP A 298 -0.99 46.06 16.70
C TRP A 298 -0.24 45.08 17.60
N ASP A 299 0.80 45.54 18.28
CA ASP A 299 1.63 44.75 19.19
C ASP A 299 2.04 45.61 20.38
N ALA A 300 1.67 45.17 21.59
CA ALA A 300 2.00 45.80 22.86
C ALA A 300 3.50 46.13 23.02
N THR A 301 4.39 45.32 22.45
CA THR A 301 5.85 45.42 22.59
C THR A 301 6.52 46.32 21.55
N ARG A 302 6.07 46.29 20.29
CA ARG A 302 6.61 47.14 19.19
C ARG A 302 6.21 48.61 19.33
N GLY A 303 5.16 48.94 20.10
CA GLY A 303 4.78 50.31 20.42
C GLY A 303 4.21 51.14 19.26
N THR A 304 4.01 50.53 18.08
CA THR A 304 3.40 51.16 16.90
C THR A 304 2.30 50.29 16.31
N VAL A 305 1.23 50.93 15.82
CA VAL A 305 0.28 50.34 14.86
C VAL A 305 0.83 50.57 13.47
N ILE A 306 0.83 49.54 12.64
CA ILE A 306 1.30 49.58 11.26
C ILE A 306 0.18 49.07 10.36
N ALA A 307 -0.02 49.71 9.20
CA ALA A 307 -0.90 49.19 8.15
C ALA A 307 -0.25 49.33 6.78
N TYR A 308 -0.63 48.41 5.89
CA TYR A 308 -0.14 48.24 4.55
C TYR A 308 -1.32 48.27 3.58
N MET A 309 -1.05 48.75 2.36
CA MET A 309 -1.97 48.76 1.22
C MET A 309 -1.19 48.18 0.05
N ASN A 310 -1.68 47.08 -0.55
CA ASN A 310 -1.00 46.37 -1.65
C ASN A 310 0.48 46.08 -1.33
N GLY A 311 0.73 45.40 -0.20
CA GLY A 311 2.07 45.11 0.33
C GLY A 311 2.83 46.30 0.95
N MET A 312 2.50 47.54 0.58
CA MET A 312 3.29 48.73 0.90
C MET A 312 2.81 49.46 2.18
N PRO A 313 3.71 49.91 3.08
CA PRO A 313 3.31 50.55 4.34
C PRO A 313 2.68 51.95 4.12
N VAL A 314 1.45 52.13 4.62
CA VAL A 314 0.65 53.37 4.54
C VAL A 314 0.30 53.96 5.92
N LEU A 315 0.68 53.28 7.01
CA LEU A 315 0.50 53.76 8.37
C LEU A 315 1.66 53.26 9.24
N SER A 316 2.22 54.15 10.06
CA SER A 316 3.04 53.80 11.21
C SER A 316 2.87 54.88 12.27
N GLN A 317 2.18 54.57 13.38
CA GLN A 317 1.86 55.52 14.44
C GLN A 317 2.01 54.87 15.81
N SER A 318 2.54 55.61 16.80
CA SER A 318 2.67 55.12 18.17
C SER A 318 1.33 54.87 18.83
N HIS A 319 1.23 53.80 19.62
CA HIS A 319 0.03 53.46 20.40
C HIS A 319 0.31 53.49 21.91
N SER A 320 -0.70 53.16 22.71
CA SER A 320 -0.59 52.99 24.15
C SER A 320 -1.48 51.86 24.66
N GLY A 321 -0.95 51.09 25.61
CA GLY A 321 -1.63 49.98 26.25
C GLY A 321 -0.85 48.67 26.14
N SER A 322 -1.15 47.72 27.02
CA SER A 322 -0.43 46.44 27.13
C SER A 322 -1.27 45.24 26.69
N ASN A 323 -2.60 45.41 26.68
CA ASN A 323 -3.59 44.40 26.33
C ASN A 323 -4.70 45.04 25.52
N LEU A 324 -5.33 44.28 24.62
CA LEU A 324 -6.63 44.65 24.08
C LEU A 324 -7.69 44.69 25.20
N TYR A 325 -8.69 45.53 25.01
CA TYR A 325 -9.89 45.53 25.83
C TYR A 325 -10.91 44.57 25.21
N ASP A 326 -11.65 43.81 26.02
CA ASP A 326 -12.70 42.92 25.52
C ASP A 326 -14.12 43.43 25.80
N SER A 327 -15.09 42.90 25.05
CA SER A 327 -16.51 43.11 25.29
C SER A 327 -17.35 41.92 24.82
N THR A 328 -18.60 41.86 25.29
CA THR A 328 -19.62 40.92 24.78
C THR A 328 -20.18 41.31 23.41
N ASP A 329 -19.50 42.19 22.66
CA ASP A 329 -19.88 42.55 21.31
C ASP A 329 -19.34 41.52 20.32
N VAL A 330 -20.09 41.28 19.26
CA VAL A 330 -19.72 40.37 18.16
C VAL A 330 -18.80 41.04 17.15
N PHE A 331 -18.02 40.25 16.42
CA PHE A 331 -17.39 40.68 15.18
C PHE A 331 -18.41 40.65 14.03
N VAL A 332 -18.37 41.69 13.20
CA VAL A 332 -19.26 41.87 12.05
C VAL A 332 -18.42 42.24 10.83
N ILE A 333 -18.62 41.49 9.76
CA ILE A 333 -18.14 41.79 8.41
C ILE A 333 -19.13 42.76 7.76
N ALA A 334 -18.60 43.70 6.98
CA ALA A 334 -19.33 44.71 6.23
C ALA A 334 -20.21 45.69 7.04
N ASN A 335 -20.22 45.73 8.38
CA ASN A 335 -21.11 46.67 9.10
C ASN A 335 -20.69 47.09 10.53
N ASN A 336 -21.48 48.03 11.07
CA ASN A 336 -21.72 48.36 12.46
C ASN A 336 -23.24 48.44 12.72
N ASN A 337 -23.85 47.37 13.23
CA ASN A 337 -25.26 47.42 13.62
C ASN A 337 -25.42 48.19 14.94
N MET A 338 -25.63 49.51 14.85
CA MET A 338 -26.23 50.24 15.97
C MET A 338 -27.75 50.05 15.93
N ALA A 339 -28.33 49.62 17.05
CA ALA A 339 -29.76 49.41 17.28
C ALA A 339 -30.69 50.44 16.58
N ASN A 340 -31.01 50.15 15.33
CA ASN A 340 -31.90 50.87 14.41
C ASN A 340 -31.63 52.38 14.25
N ASP A 341 -30.37 52.85 14.42
CA ASP A 341 -29.99 54.25 14.17
C ASP A 341 -29.46 54.46 12.74
N ALA A 342 -30.38 54.81 11.85
CA ALA A 342 -30.14 55.16 10.46
C ALA A 342 -29.09 56.27 10.24
N SER A 343 -28.85 57.15 11.23
CA SER A 343 -27.93 58.28 11.06
C SER A 343 -26.45 57.91 11.20
N ASN A 344 -26.16 56.68 11.64
CA ASN A 344 -24.83 56.25 12.05
C ASN A 344 -24.46 54.84 11.52
N SER A 345 -25.21 54.31 10.55
CA SER A 345 -24.93 53.04 9.89
C SER A 345 -23.59 53.10 9.14
N ARG A 346 -22.89 51.95 9.03
CA ARG A 346 -21.54 51.87 8.42
C ARG A 346 -21.39 50.62 7.54
N PHE A 347 -22.45 50.25 6.86
CA PHE A 347 -22.45 49.19 5.87
C PHE A 347 -21.35 49.39 4.80
N PHE A 348 -20.69 48.32 4.39
CA PHE A 348 -19.88 48.29 3.19
C PHE A 348 -20.80 48.33 1.95
N ASP A 349 -20.19 48.55 0.79
CA ASP A 349 -20.88 48.60 -0.51
C ASP A 349 -19.83 48.19 -1.56
N GLY A 350 -20.09 47.10 -2.27
CA GLY A 350 -19.14 46.39 -3.14
C GLY A 350 -18.68 45.03 -2.59
N ILE A 351 -17.61 44.47 -3.16
CA ILE A 351 -17.16 43.08 -2.92
C ILE A 351 -16.08 43.04 -1.83
N LEU A 352 -16.16 42.05 -0.94
CA LEU A 352 -15.10 41.68 0.01
C LEU A 352 -14.63 40.25 -0.26
N ASP A 353 -13.37 40.01 0.07
CA ASP A 353 -12.69 38.74 -0.12
C ASP A 353 -11.58 38.57 0.94
N GLU A 354 -11.24 37.34 1.29
CA GLU A 354 -10.10 36.93 2.11
C GLU A 354 -9.95 37.64 3.47
N ILE A 355 -10.99 37.63 4.30
CA ILE A 355 -10.94 38.27 5.62
C ILE A 355 -10.26 37.34 6.64
N ARG A 356 -9.11 37.78 7.16
CA ARG A 356 -8.26 36.98 8.08
C ARG A 356 -7.93 37.75 9.35
N LEU A 357 -7.98 37.07 10.49
CA LEU A 357 -7.54 37.58 11.79
C LEU A 357 -6.59 36.56 12.44
N THR A 358 -5.43 37.00 12.89
CA THR A 358 -4.48 36.18 13.68
C THR A 358 -4.01 36.96 14.90
N ARG A 359 -3.72 36.25 16.00
CA ARG A 359 -3.07 36.81 17.20
C ARG A 359 -1.57 37.08 16.99
N SER A 360 -0.98 36.49 15.96
CA SER A 360 0.43 36.65 15.57
C SER A 360 0.69 37.94 14.79
N ILE A 361 1.95 38.42 14.79
CA ILE A 361 2.37 39.58 14.00
C ILE A 361 3.03 39.11 12.71
N ARG A 362 2.35 39.34 11.58
CA ARG A 362 2.92 39.09 10.25
C ARG A 362 4.06 40.09 9.97
N SER A 363 5.11 39.60 9.31
CA SER A 363 6.28 40.41 8.95
C SER A 363 5.99 41.26 7.69
N VAL A 364 6.85 42.24 7.39
CA VAL A 364 6.75 42.98 6.11
C VAL A 364 6.83 42.01 4.93
N ALA A 365 7.77 41.06 4.98
CA ALA A 365 7.95 40.06 3.94
C ALA A 365 6.73 39.13 3.78
N TRP A 366 6.05 38.78 4.89
CA TRP A 366 4.80 38.04 4.82
C TRP A 366 3.74 38.84 4.06
N ILE A 367 3.51 40.10 4.44
CA ILE A 367 2.43 40.94 3.90
C ILE A 367 2.67 41.31 2.42
N GLU A 368 3.94 41.46 2.02
CA GLU A 368 4.34 41.66 0.63
C GLU A 368 4.17 40.36 -0.19
N THR A 369 4.54 39.20 0.36
CA THR A 369 4.35 37.89 -0.31
C THR A 369 2.87 37.50 -0.41
N GLU A 370 2.08 37.76 0.64
CA GLU A 370 0.61 37.59 0.68
C GLU A 370 -0.06 38.40 -0.43
N TYR A 371 0.33 39.68 -0.58
CA TYR A 371 -0.14 40.50 -1.70
C TYR A 371 0.29 39.94 -3.07
N ASN A 372 1.57 39.60 -3.25
CA ASN A 372 2.07 39.10 -4.55
C ASN A 372 1.36 37.80 -4.97
N ASN A 373 1.21 36.86 -4.04
CA ASN A 373 0.57 35.58 -4.27
C ASN A 373 -0.92 35.70 -4.59
N GLN A 374 -1.65 36.58 -3.89
CA GLN A 374 -3.10 36.74 -4.08
C GLN A 374 -3.46 37.65 -5.26
N ASN A 375 -2.60 38.61 -5.62
CA ASN A 375 -2.87 39.55 -6.71
C ASN A 375 -2.72 38.91 -8.11
N ASP A 376 -1.82 37.94 -8.27
CA ASP A 376 -1.66 37.16 -9.51
C ASP A 376 -1.15 35.74 -9.18
N PRO A 377 -2.02 34.85 -8.68
CA PRO A 377 -1.63 33.48 -8.29
C PRO A 377 -1.02 32.70 -9.46
N SER A 378 -1.52 32.96 -10.67
CA SER A 378 -1.06 32.33 -11.91
C SER A 378 0.40 32.65 -12.27
N SER A 379 0.91 33.80 -11.80
CA SER A 379 2.32 34.19 -11.95
C SER A 379 3.22 33.70 -10.82
N PHE A 380 2.63 33.34 -9.68
CA PHE A 380 3.35 32.92 -8.47
C PHE A 380 3.86 31.47 -8.56
N VAL A 381 3.20 30.64 -9.37
CA VAL A 381 3.52 29.23 -9.57
C VAL A 381 3.62 28.84 -11.04
N SER A 382 4.30 27.73 -11.31
CA SER A 382 4.22 27.03 -12.59
C SER A 382 3.98 25.54 -12.37
N VAL A 383 3.08 24.95 -13.16
CA VAL A 383 2.67 23.54 -13.06
C VAL A 383 3.44 22.72 -14.08
N GLY A 384 4.00 21.60 -13.63
CA GLY A 384 4.68 20.62 -14.47
C GLY A 384 3.72 19.79 -15.33
N VAL A 385 4.29 18.98 -16.22
CA VAL A 385 3.53 17.94 -16.92
C VAL A 385 3.09 16.86 -15.94
N GLU A 386 1.94 16.23 -16.21
CA GLU A 386 1.57 15.02 -15.48
C GLU A 386 2.63 13.94 -15.64
N ARG A 387 2.94 13.29 -14.52
CA ARG A 387 3.59 11.99 -14.47
C ARG A 387 2.57 11.00 -13.91
N THR A 388 2.24 9.95 -14.66
CA THR A 388 1.63 8.78 -14.02
C THR A 388 2.61 8.25 -12.99
N ILE A 389 2.13 7.88 -11.81
CA ILE A 389 2.85 7.11 -10.79
C ILE A 389 2.93 5.66 -11.29
N GLN A 390 3.56 5.48 -12.46
CA GLN A 390 3.94 4.18 -12.98
C GLN A 390 5.23 3.75 -12.32
N SER A 391 5.17 2.61 -11.65
CA SER A 391 6.33 1.73 -11.57
C SER A 391 6.68 1.27 -13.00
N THR A 392 7.52 2.05 -13.68
CA THR A 392 8.12 1.63 -14.95
C THR A 392 9.13 0.52 -14.66
N TRP A 393 8.62 -0.72 -14.60
CA TRP A 393 9.40 -1.91 -14.32
C TRP A 393 10.41 -2.18 -15.44
N VAL A 394 11.67 -1.82 -15.18
CA VAL A 394 12.82 -2.25 -15.97
C VAL A 394 13.57 -3.30 -15.15
N ASP A 395 13.07 -4.54 -15.22
CA ASP A 395 13.80 -5.80 -14.99
C ASP A 395 15.00 -5.73 -14.02
N THR A 396 14.76 -5.78 -12.70
CA THR A 396 15.73 -6.28 -11.69
C THR A 396 15.15 -6.46 -10.28
N GLU A 397 15.00 -7.71 -9.86
CA GLU A 397 15.29 -8.29 -8.52
C GLU A 397 14.76 -7.71 -7.18
N SER A 398 14.09 -6.55 -7.08
CA SER A 398 13.45 -6.13 -5.81
C SER A 398 12.16 -5.31 -5.96
N THR A 399 11.36 -5.30 -4.89
CA THR A 399 10.25 -4.35 -4.69
C THR A 399 10.49 -3.55 -3.41
N THR A 400 10.31 -2.23 -3.47
CA THR A 400 10.53 -1.32 -2.34
C THR A 400 9.19 -0.91 -1.74
N VAL A 401 8.86 -1.41 -0.56
CA VAL A 401 7.66 -1.00 0.18
C VAL A 401 8.06 0.02 1.25
N ARG A 402 7.53 1.25 1.14
CA ARG A 402 7.74 2.32 2.12
C ARG A 402 6.59 2.32 3.13
N PHE A 403 6.94 2.31 4.42
CA PHE A 403 5.97 2.41 5.52
C PHE A 403 6.30 3.61 6.42
N SER A 404 5.27 4.34 6.82
CA SER A 404 5.32 5.35 7.87
C SER A 404 4.32 4.97 8.97
N THR A 405 4.67 5.24 10.23
CA THR A 405 3.80 5.00 11.38
C THR A 405 3.98 6.11 12.41
N THR A 406 2.90 6.51 13.05
CA THR A 406 2.90 7.49 14.15
C THR A 406 3.17 6.85 15.51
N SER A 407 3.33 5.52 15.56
CA SER A 407 3.62 4.77 16.80
C SER A 407 4.96 5.16 17.42
N ILE A 408 4.93 5.61 18.67
CA ILE A 408 6.14 5.87 19.49
C ILE A 408 6.78 4.60 20.06
N THR A 409 6.17 3.44 19.83
CA THR A 409 6.67 2.11 20.20
C THR A 409 7.03 1.29 18.96
N PRO A 410 7.99 0.35 19.03
CA PRO A 410 8.26 -0.59 17.94
C PRO A 410 6.98 -1.27 17.48
N VAL A 411 6.84 -1.43 16.16
CA VAL A 411 5.71 -2.10 15.52
C VAL A 411 6.22 -3.42 14.96
N ASP A 412 5.68 -4.53 15.47
CA ASP A 412 5.92 -5.86 14.92
C ASP A 412 5.01 -6.04 13.68
N ILE A 413 5.63 -6.15 12.51
CA ILE A 413 4.92 -6.44 11.25
C ILE A 413 4.96 -7.96 11.04
N PHE A 414 3.82 -8.56 10.73
CA PHE A 414 3.69 -9.98 10.39
C PHE A 414 3.41 -10.13 8.88
N PRO A 415 4.46 -10.17 8.02
CA PRO A 415 4.27 -10.43 6.60
C PRO A 415 3.90 -11.89 6.37
N ILE A 416 2.81 -12.13 5.64
CA ILE A 416 2.41 -13.46 5.16
C ILE A 416 2.58 -13.45 3.65
N VAL A 417 3.43 -14.31 3.09
CA VAL A 417 3.56 -14.45 1.63
C VAL A 417 2.68 -15.61 1.18
N THR A 418 1.92 -15.39 0.11
CA THR A 418 0.80 -16.24 -0.34
C THR A 418 0.91 -16.51 -1.84
N MET A 419 0.94 -17.77 -2.25
CA MET A 419 0.92 -18.16 -3.66
C MET A 419 -0.46 -18.69 -4.05
N ASP A 420 -0.99 -18.18 -5.16
CA ASP A 420 -2.27 -18.54 -5.80
C ASP A 420 -1.97 -19.04 -7.22
N ILE A 421 -2.04 -20.35 -7.44
CA ILE A 421 -1.75 -20.96 -8.74
C ILE A 421 -3.07 -21.31 -9.43
N GLY A 422 -3.39 -20.57 -10.49
CA GLY A 422 -4.53 -20.83 -11.37
C GLY A 422 -4.12 -21.66 -12.58
N GLY A 423 -4.31 -22.98 -12.53
CA GLY A 423 -3.98 -23.90 -13.62
C GLY A 423 -5.20 -24.38 -14.42
N GLY A 424 -5.09 -24.40 -15.76
CA GLY A 424 -6.09 -24.99 -16.65
C GLY A 424 -6.01 -26.51 -16.73
N GLY A 425 -6.25 -27.21 -15.62
CA GLY A 425 -6.24 -28.68 -15.53
C GLY A 425 -7.58 -29.34 -15.87
N GLN A 426 -7.54 -30.61 -16.30
CA GLN A 426 -8.74 -31.47 -16.48
C GLN A 426 -9.18 -32.17 -15.18
N THR A 427 -8.72 -31.69 -14.03
CA THR A 427 -9.05 -32.22 -12.70
C THR A 427 -10.33 -31.58 -12.17
N LEU A 428 -11.02 -32.31 -11.29
CA LEU A 428 -12.14 -31.79 -10.52
C LEU A 428 -11.68 -31.48 -9.09
N ASP A 429 -12.07 -30.34 -8.55
CA ASP A 429 -11.82 -29.96 -7.15
C ASP A 429 -12.57 -30.88 -6.13
N GLU A 430 -12.36 -30.63 -4.83
CA GLU A 430 -13.11 -31.30 -3.74
C GLU A 430 -14.64 -31.15 -3.84
N ASN A 431 -15.13 -30.17 -4.58
CA ASN A 431 -16.55 -29.85 -4.81
C ASN A 431 -17.05 -30.32 -6.19
N MET A 432 -16.22 -31.06 -6.95
CA MET A 432 -16.47 -31.59 -8.29
C MET A 432 -16.59 -30.53 -9.43
N ASN A 433 -15.92 -29.38 -9.31
CA ASN A 433 -15.83 -28.32 -10.34
C ASN A 433 -14.57 -28.49 -11.21
N GLU A 434 -14.63 -28.09 -12.49
CA GLU A 434 -13.44 -28.08 -13.38
C GLU A 434 -12.39 -27.06 -12.95
N GLY A 435 -11.13 -27.50 -12.86
CA GLY A 435 -9.99 -26.68 -12.47
C GLY A 435 -9.64 -26.80 -11.00
N THR A 436 -8.46 -26.30 -10.62
CA THR A 436 -8.00 -26.33 -9.23
C THR A 436 -7.23 -25.04 -8.94
N SER A 437 -7.70 -24.28 -7.96
CA SER A 437 -7.00 -23.14 -7.36
C SER A 437 -6.67 -23.51 -5.92
N PHE A 438 -5.41 -23.38 -5.53
CA PHE A 438 -4.93 -23.72 -4.20
C PHE A 438 -4.07 -22.60 -3.63
N TYR A 439 -4.04 -22.51 -2.31
CA TYR A 439 -3.35 -21.47 -1.55
C TYR A 439 -2.16 -22.08 -0.82
N VAL A 440 -0.98 -21.45 -0.96
CA VAL A 440 0.24 -21.86 -0.25
C VAL A 440 0.78 -20.70 0.57
N ALA A 441 1.05 -20.94 1.85
CA ALA A 441 1.75 -20.01 2.73
C ALA A 441 3.26 -20.28 2.72
N ASN A 442 4.07 -19.31 3.20
CA ASN A 442 5.51 -19.51 3.36
C ASN A 442 5.83 -20.79 4.18
N ASP A 443 6.81 -21.57 3.71
CA ASP A 443 7.24 -22.87 4.24
C ASP A 443 6.14 -23.97 4.26
N THR A 444 5.11 -23.86 3.41
CA THR A 444 4.13 -24.94 3.17
C THR A 444 4.18 -25.46 1.73
N VAL A 445 3.62 -26.64 1.51
CA VAL A 445 3.54 -27.32 0.20
C VAL A 445 2.09 -27.39 -0.27
N VAL A 446 1.87 -27.66 -1.56
CA VAL A 446 0.51 -27.86 -2.07
C VAL A 446 0.03 -29.24 -1.72
N GLU A 447 -1.14 -29.34 -1.12
CA GLU A 447 -1.95 -30.55 -1.10
C GLU A 447 -3.13 -30.36 -2.08
N TRP A 448 -3.42 -31.36 -2.92
CA TRP A 448 -4.61 -31.36 -3.77
C TRP A 448 -5.17 -32.78 -3.97
N THR A 449 -6.43 -32.86 -4.40
CA THR A 449 -7.20 -34.11 -4.41
C THR A 449 -7.74 -34.46 -5.79
N ALA A 450 -7.44 -35.66 -6.29
CA ALA A 450 -8.03 -36.22 -7.51
C ALA A 450 -9.18 -37.19 -7.18
N ASN A 451 -10.32 -37.02 -7.84
CA ASN A 451 -11.48 -37.91 -7.70
C ASN A 451 -11.66 -38.75 -8.97
N VAL A 452 -11.33 -40.05 -8.90
CA VAL A 452 -11.31 -40.99 -10.04
C VAL A 452 -12.51 -41.93 -9.99
N LEU A 453 -13.38 -41.89 -10.99
CA LEU A 453 -14.54 -42.79 -11.08
C LEU A 453 -14.14 -44.17 -11.62
N VAL A 454 -14.14 -45.17 -10.74
CA VAL A 454 -13.92 -46.58 -11.09
C VAL A 454 -15.27 -47.28 -11.26
N SER A 455 -15.68 -47.46 -12.53
CA SER A 455 -16.98 -48.04 -12.89
C SER A 455 -16.83 -49.12 -13.98
N PRO A 456 -16.53 -50.37 -13.61
CA PRO A 456 -16.34 -51.46 -14.58
C PRO A 456 -17.65 -51.89 -15.26
N PRO A 457 -17.58 -52.51 -16.45
CA PRO A 457 -18.71 -53.21 -17.07
C PRO A 457 -19.29 -54.30 -16.16
N ALA A 458 -20.56 -54.65 -16.38
CA ALA A 458 -21.16 -55.82 -15.75
C ALA A 458 -20.35 -57.09 -16.04
N ASP A 459 -20.29 -57.98 -15.04
CA ASP A 459 -19.53 -59.25 -15.08
C ASP A 459 -17.99 -59.10 -15.12
N THR A 460 -17.43 -57.99 -14.60
CA THR A 460 -15.98 -57.83 -14.39
C THR A 460 -15.53 -58.51 -13.09
N ASP A 461 -14.68 -59.53 -13.19
CA ASP A 461 -14.17 -60.30 -12.04
C ASP A 461 -13.03 -59.59 -11.28
N SER A 462 -12.18 -58.81 -11.96
CA SER A 462 -11.13 -57.97 -11.36
C SER A 462 -10.73 -56.83 -12.30
N LEU A 463 -10.19 -55.73 -11.75
CA LEU A 463 -9.77 -54.55 -12.50
C LEU A 463 -8.53 -53.92 -11.85
N ASN A 464 -7.41 -53.81 -12.57
CA ASN A 464 -6.34 -52.89 -12.19
C ASN A 464 -6.73 -51.48 -12.60
N VAL A 465 -6.43 -50.49 -11.76
CA VAL A 465 -6.61 -49.07 -12.08
C VAL A 465 -5.24 -48.44 -12.19
N VAL A 466 -4.99 -47.73 -13.30
CA VAL A 466 -3.78 -46.94 -13.54
C VAL A 466 -4.20 -45.48 -13.69
N VAL A 467 -3.50 -44.57 -13.03
CA VAL A 467 -3.76 -43.12 -13.08
C VAL A 467 -2.45 -42.39 -13.35
N ASP A 468 -2.35 -41.78 -14.53
CA ASP A 468 -1.16 -41.02 -14.95
C ASP A 468 -1.17 -39.62 -14.32
N TYR A 469 0.01 -39.13 -13.91
CA TYR A 469 0.22 -37.81 -13.31
C TYR A 469 1.57 -37.19 -13.73
N PRO A 470 1.76 -35.87 -13.59
CA PRO A 470 3.04 -35.21 -13.85
C PRO A 470 4.09 -35.60 -12.79
N LEU A 471 4.84 -36.67 -13.04
CA LEU A 471 5.82 -37.26 -12.10
C LEU A 471 6.82 -36.24 -11.52
N THR A 472 7.23 -35.30 -12.36
CA THR A 472 8.24 -34.29 -12.04
C THR A 472 7.69 -33.12 -11.24
N GLU A 473 6.38 -33.04 -11.02
CA GLU A 473 5.73 -31.94 -10.29
C GLU A 473 5.06 -32.45 -9.01
N TRP A 474 4.33 -33.57 -9.09
CA TRP A 474 3.40 -34.02 -8.05
C TRP A 474 3.78 -35.40 -7.49
N LYS A 475 3.54 -35.65 -6.20
CA LYS A 475 3.70 -36.94 -5.52
C LYS A 475 2.38 -37.46 -4.97
N PRO A 476 1.97 -38.70 -5.26
CA PRO A 476 0.84 -39.34 -4.59
C PRO A 476 1.15 -39.63 -3.11
N VAL A 477 0.23 -39.26 -2.21
CA VAL A 477 0.41 -39.39 -0.75
C VAL A 477 -0.57 -40.38 -0.15
N THR A 478 -1.86 -40.26 -0.48
CA THR A 478 -2.89 -41.18 0.04
C THR A 478 -3.83 -41.66 -1.05
N LEU A 479 -4.46 -42.82 -0.79
CA LEU A 479 -5.51 -43.40 -1.62
C LEU A 479 -6.66 -43.82 -0.71
N THR A 480 -7.86 -43.34 -0.99
CA THR A 480 -9.08 -43.61 -0.22
C THR A 480 -10.17 -44.18 -1.14
N ASN A 481 -10.83 -45.26 -0.70
CA ASN A 481 -11.89 -45.91 -1.48
C ASN A 481 -13.25 -45.18 -1.35
N PRO A 482 -14.27 -45.53 -2.17
CA PRO A 482 -15.58 -44.84 -2.20
C PRO A 482 -16.41 -44.88 -0.91
N ILE A 483 -15.94 -45.56 0.15
CA ILE A 483 -16.58 -45.60 1.48
C ILE A 483 -15.70 -44.98 2.58
N GLY A 484 -14.66 -44.23 2.21
CA GLY A 484 -13.81 -43.48 3.14
C GLY A 484 -12.75 -44.31 3.85
N GLN A 485 -12.31 -45.44 3.27
CA GLN A 485 -11.22 -46.25 3.82
C GLN A 485 -9.92 -45.97 3.08
N ALA A 486 -8.92 -45.49 3.81
CA ALA A 486 -7.55 -45.36 3.32
C ALA A 486 -6.94 -46.73 3.00
N LYS A 487 -6.13 -46.78 1.94
CA LYS A 487 -5.44 -47.97 1.42
C LYS A 487 -3.93 -47.85 1.66
N THR A 488 -3.29 -48.98 1.88
CA THR A 488 -1.89 -49.07 2.33
C THR A 488 -0.92 -49.02 1.16
N PHE A 489 -0.04 -48.02 1.13
CA PHE A 489 1.02 -47.92 0.13
C PHE A 489 1.97 -49.13 0.20
N GLY A 490 2.39 -49.64 -0.95
CA GLY A 490 3.24 -50.82 -1.11
C GLY A 490 2.53 -52.17 -0.99
N THR A 491 1.28 -52.24 -0.49
CA THR A 491 0.49 -53.49 -0.46
C THR A 491 -0.81 -53.42 -1.23
N ASP A 492 -1.50 -52.28 -1.19
CA ASP A 492 -2.81 -52.08 -1.82
C ASP A 492 -2.67 -51.24 -3.10
N TRP A 493 -1.67 -50.37 -3.13
CA TRP A 493 -1.34 -49.51 -4.27
C TRP A 493 0.14 -49.10 -4.24
N THR A 494 0.67 -48.68 -5.38
CA THR A 494 2.02 -48.13 -5.54
C THR A 494 2.01 -47.02 -6.59
N PHE A 495 3.14 -46.31 -6.74
CA PHE A 495 3.38 -45.45 -7.90
C PHE A 495 4.81 -45.63 -8.41
N HIS A 496 5.00 -45.42 -9.71
CA HIS A 496 6.29 -45.37 -10.41
C HIS A 496 6.07 -44.72 -11.80
N ASP A 497 7.11 -44.18 -12.45
CA ASP A 497 7.05 -43.74 -13.86
C ASP A 497 5.85 -42.80 -14.19
N GLY A 498 5.44 -41.95 -13.24
CA GLY A 498 4.30 -41.04 -13.39
C GLY A 498 2.93 -41.73 -13.42
N SER A 499 2.84 -42.97 -12.96
CA SER A 499 1.61 -43.76 -12.89
C SER A 499 1.35 -44.29 -11.48
N ILE A 500 0.15 -44.07 -10.96
CA ILE A 500 -0.36 -44.76 -9.76
C ILE A 500 -0.97 -46.08 -10.20
N ILE A 501 -0.61 -47.18 -9.54
CA ILE A 501 -1.19 -48.51 -9.75
C ILE A 501 -1.97 -48.93 -8.50
N ILE A 502 -3.27 -49.14 -8.66
CA ILE A 502 -4.13 -49.77 -7.63
C ILE A 502 -4.29 -51.25 -7.99
N PHE A 503 -3.92 -52.14 -7.07
CA PHE A 503 -3.93 -53.58 -7.34
C PHE A 503 -5.36 -54.15 -7.36
N SER A 504 -5.65 -55.01 -8.34
CA SER A 504 -7.02 -55.50 -8.57
C SER A 504 -7.68 -56.29 -7.44
N ASP A 505 -6.91 -56.76 -6.45
CA ASP A 505 -7.40 -57.45 -5.26
C ASP A 505 -7.94 -56.50 -4.18
N VAL A 506 -7.57 -55.22 -4.21
CA VAL A 506 -8.08 -54.20 -3.27
C VAL A 506 -9.17 -53.30 -3.85
N VAL A 507 -9.49 -53.41 -5.15
CA VAL A 507 -10.59 -52.65 -5.79
C VAL A 507 -11.93 -53.32 -5.46
N ASP A 508 -12.32 -53.23 -4.19
CA ASP A 508 -13.44 -53.93 -3.58
C ASP A 508 -14.79 -53.18 -3.68
N VAL A 509 -14.73 -51.87 -3.95
CA VAL A 509 -15.89 -50.99 -4.08
C VAL A 509 -15.80 -50.15 -5.36
N TRP A 510 -16.82 -50.28 -6.22
CA TRP A 510 -16.99 -49.43 -7.40
C TRP A 510 -17.56 -48.07 -7.00
N GLY A 511 -17.02 -46.99 -7.56
CA GLY A 511 -17.39 -45.62 -7.20
C GLY A 511 -16.26 -44.63 -7.44
N VAL A 512 -16.35 -43.47 -6.80
CA VAL A 512 -15.29 -42.44 -6.84
C VAL A 512 -14.23 -42.80 -5.81
N TRP A 513 -13.01 -43.01 -6.27
CA TRP A 513 -11.81 -43.16 -5.45
C TRP A 513 -11.12 -41.81 -5.34
N THR A 514 -10.58 -41.52 -4.17
CA THR A 514 -9.98 -40.23 -3.84
C THR A 514 -8.48 -40.42 -3.64
N ILE A 515 -7.68 -39.65 -4.36
CA ILE A 515 -6.21 -39.68 -4.32
C ILE A 515 -5.74 -38.31 -3.86
N GLU A 516 -4.92 -38.25 -2.82
CA GLU A 516 -4.30 -37.01 -2.35
C GLU A 516 -2.87 -36.94 -2.90
N PHE A 517 -2.48 -35.76 -3.36
CA PHE A 517 -1.18 -35.47 -3.94
C PHE A 517 -0.55 -34.27 -3.23
N GLU A 518 0.77 -34.33 -3.02
CA GLU A 518 1.62 -33.19 -2.67
C GLU A 518 2.32 -32.64 -3.92
N SER A 519 2.66 -31.36 -3.95
CA SER A 519 3.50 -30.76 -5.00
C SER A 519 4.44 -29.72 -4.41
N TRP A 520 5.69 -29.67 -4.92
CA TRP A 520 6.71 -28.69 -4.53
C TRP A 520 6.47 -27.30 -5.15
N ASN A 521 5.24 -26.81 -5.10
CA ASN A 521 4.96 -25.39 -5.36
C ASN A 521 4.92 -24.72 -3.99
N TYR A 522 5.90 -23.89 -3.70
CA TYR A 522 6.15 -23.40 -2.37
C TYR A 522 6.73 -21.99 -2.41
N VAL A 523 6.51 -21.28 -1.30
CA VAL A 523 7.05 -19.96 -1.03
C VAL A 523 8.08 -20.13 0.08
N TYR A 524 9.32 -19.69 -0.16
CA TYR A 524 10.41 -19.90 0.79
C TYR A 524 11.42 -18.76 0.77
N ASP A 525 12.35 -18.83 1.72
CA ASP A 525 13.47 -17.89 1.83
C ASP A 525 12.99 -16.42 1.92
N LEU A 526 11.88 -16.19 2.63
CA LEU A 526 11.39 -14.85 2.96
C LEU A 526 12.45 -14.11 3.78
N LYS A 527 13.18 -13.26 3.06
CA LYS A 527 14.17 -12.35 3.57
C LYS A 527 13.58 -10.96 3.65
N LEU A 528 13.88 -10.27 4.75
CA LEU A 528 13.51 -8.88 4.97
C LEU A 528 14.71 -8.10 5.50
N GLY A 529 14.77 -6.80 5.25
CA GLY A 529 15.72 -5.97 5.97
C GLY A 529 15.90 -4.54 5.46
N PRO A 530 16.55 -3.69 6.28
CA PRO A 530 16.56 -2.25 6.12
C PRO A 530 17.45 -1.80 4.97
N ASN A 531 17.02 -0.77 4.23
CA ASN A 531 17.79 -0.15 3.13
C ASN A 531 18.24 -1.15 2.04
N GLY A 532 17.48 -2.22 1.79
CA GLY A 532 17.78 -3.25 0.79
C GLY A 532 18.69 -4.39 1.27
N ASP A 533 19.06 -4.43 2.56
CA ASP A 533 19.78 -5.57 3.12
C ASP A 533 18.83 -6.76 3.38
N SER A 534 18.43 -7.45 2.32
CA SER A 534 17.59 -8.65 2.35
C SER A 534 18.33 -9.91 2.85
N SER A 535 19.06 -9.79 3.97
CA SER A 535 19.81 -10.90 4.59
C SER A 535 19.29 -11.34 5.96
N TYR A 536 18.21 -10.74 6.47
CA TYR A 536 17.59 -11.14 7.74
C TYR A 536 16.35 -12.00 7.54
N ASN A 537 16.24 -13.06 8.33
CA ASN A 537 15.07 -13.94 8.40
C ASN A 537 14.00 -13.40 9.39
N SER A 538 14.33 -12.34 10.13
CA SER A 538 13.42 -11.55 10.97
C SER A 538 14.04 -10.18 11.26
N TYR A 539 13.22 -9.13 11.28
CA TYR A 539 13.68 -7.75 11.52
C TYR A 539 12.64 -6.95 12.29
N THR A 540 13.05 -6.23 13.33
CA THR A 540 12.17 -5.32 14.09
C THR A 540 12.25 -3.92 13.47
N PHE A 541 11.11 -3.44 12.97
CA PHE A 541 11.00 -2.16 12.28
C PHE A 541 11.06 -0.99 13.26
N ASN A 542 11.69 0.10 12.83
CA ASN A 542 11.65 1.38 13.55
C ASN A 542 10.90 2.39 12.67
N VAL A 543 10.38 3.46 13.27
CA VAL A 543 9.69 4.52 12.52
C VAL A 543 10.62 5.08 11.43
N GLY A 544 10.15 5.09 10.18
CA GLY A 544 10.92 5.55 9.02
C GLY A 544 11.89 4.53 8.41
N THR A 545 11.96 3.28 8.88
CA THR A 545 12.76 2.25 8.19
C THR A 545 12.05 1.73 6.95
N THR A 546 12.62 1.99 5.77
CA THR A 546 12.29 1.24 4.55
C THR A 546 12.94 -0.14 4.64
N ALA A 547 12.17 -1.20 4.35
CA ALA A 547 12.70 -2.54 4.18
C ALA A 547 12.31 -3.10 2.82
N GLU A 548 13.18 -3.95 2.28
CA GLU A 548 12.87 -4.75 1.10
C GLU A 548 12.54 -6.18 1.52
N PHE A 549 11.63 -6.80 0.79
CA PHE A 549 11.28 -8.22 0.96
C PHE A 549 11.74 -8.98 -0.28
N LYS A 550 12.39 -10.11 -0.06
CA LYS A 550 12.73 -11.08 -1.10
C LYS A 550 12.13 -12.43 -0.72
N VAL A 551 11.50 -13.07 -1.69
CA VAL A 551 10.88 -14.38 -1.61
C VAL A 551 11.37 -15.17 -2.82
N SER A 552 11.59 -16.47 -2.62
CA SER A 552 11.83 -17.42 -3.69
C SER A 552 10.59 -18.30 -3.87
N SER A 553 10.24 -18.61 -5.12
CA SER A 553 9.21 -19.60 -5.48
C SER A 553 9.56 -20.23 -6.83
N PRO A 554 9.18 -21.50 -7.09
CA PRO A 554 9.25 -22.11 -8.42
C PRO A 554 8.55 -21.28 -9.50
N TRP A 555 9.08 -21.28 -10.73
CA TRP A 555 8.50 -20.53 -11.84
C TRP A 555 7.37 -21.31 -12.52
N ILE A 556 6.13 -21.16 -12.06
CA ILE A 556 4.97 -21.84 -12.66
C ILE A 556 4.25 -20.86 -13.58
N GLU A 557 3.96 -21.20 -14.84
CA GLU A 557 3.34 -20.27 -15.80
C GLU A 557 1.92 -19.83 -15.40
N ASN A 558 1.62 -18.53 -15.45
CA ASN A 558 0.39 -17.87 -14.98
C ASN A 558 0.07 -18.00 -13.47
N ALA A 559 0.96 -18.58 -12.66
CA ALA A 559 0.86 -18.56 -11.21
C ALA A 559 1.05 -17.15 -10.63
N ARG A 560 0.45 -16.90 -9.47
CA ARG A 560 0.60 -15.66 -8.71
C ARG A 560 1.36 -15.90 -7.43
N THR A 561 2.50 -15.26 -7.25
CA THR A 561 3.18 -15.16 -5.94
C THR A 561 2.92 -13.77 -5.39
N GLY A 562 2.28 -13.68 -4.22
CA GLY A 562 1.86 -12.42 -3.62
C GLY A 562 2.28 -12.24 -2.17
N LEU A 563 2.28 -10.99 -1.71
CA LEU A 563 2.55 -10.60 -0.33
C LEU A 563 1.25 -10.11 0.30
N VAL A 564 0.77 -10.80 1.34
CA VAL A 564 -0.36 -10.40 2.19
C VAL A 564 0.18 -9.88 3.52
N LEU A 565 0.02 -8.58 3.80
CA LEU A 565 0.28 -8.05 5.14
C LEU A 565 -1.01 -8.10 5.94
N THR A 566 -1.01 -8.82 7.05
CA THR A 566 -2.12 -8.79 8.03
C THR A 566 -1.76 -7.95 9.25
N ASP A 567 -2.72 -7.20 9.75
CA ASP A 567 -2.60 -6.51 11.03
C ASP A 567 -2.64 -7.52 12.22
N PRO A 568 -2.34 -7.09 13.47
CA PRO A 568 -2.40 -7.96 14.65
C PRO A 568 -3.80 -8.50 15.02
N THR A 569 -4.87 -8.05 14.33
CA THR A 569 -6.23 -8.59 14.48
C THR A 569 -6.54 -9.69 13.44
N GLY A 570 -5.62 -9.92 12.50
CA GLY A 570 -5.77 -10.86 11.38
C GLY A 570 -6.45 -10.26 10.15
N SER A 571 -6.67 -8.93 10.12
CA SER A 571 -7.27 -8.25 8.97
C SER A 571 -6.22 -7.96 7.90
N VAL A 572 -6.55 -8.18 6.63
CA VAL A 572 -5.62 -7.94 5.51
C VAL A 572 -5.50 -6.43 5.26
N TRP A 573 -4.30 -5.90 5.45
CA TRP A 573 -3.93 -4.49 5.29
C TRP A 573 -3.38 -4.18 3.89
N HIS A 574 -2.62 -5.11 3.31
CA HIS A 574 -2.06 -4.96 1.97
C HIS A 574 -2.06 -6.32 1.28
N THR A 575 -2.33 -6.32 -0.03
CA THR A 575 -1.97 -7.45 -0.88
C THR A 575 -1.40 -6.98 -2.20
N ASP A 576 -0.24 -7.53 -2.56
CA ASP A 576 0.36 -7.42 -3.89
C ASP A 576 0.50 -8.83 -4.49
N TYR A 577 0.51 -8.95 -5.82
CA TYR A 577 0.64 -10.21 -6.54
C TYR A 577 1.47 -10.05 -7.81
N SER A 578 2.61 -10.75 -7.89
CA SER A 578 3.32 -10.96 -9.15
C SER A 578 2.72 -12.16 -9.87
N THR A 579 2.12 -11.94 -11.05
CA THR A 579 1.72 -13.05 -11.94
C THR A 579 2.88 -13.38 -12.87
N THR A 580 3.29 -14.65 -12.92
CA THR A 580 4.28 -15.11 -13.89
C THR A 580 3.75 -14.98 -15.32
N GLY A 581 4.54 -14.39 -16.21
CA GLY A 581 4.15 -14.22 -17.61
C GLY A 581 4.21 -15.53 -18.41
N THR A 582 3.55 -15.54 -19.57
CA THR A 582 3.70 -16.61 -20.58
C THR A 582 5.17 -16.75 -20.99
N SER A 583 5.68 -17.98 -21.06
CA SER A 583 7.10 -18.26 -20.90
C SER A 583 8.03 -17.59 -21.94
N GLY A 584 9.03 -16.89 -21.42
CA GLY A 584 10.33 -16.68 -22.06
C GLY A 584 11.47 -17.45 -21.37
N THR A 585 11.16 -18.38 -20.46
CA THR A 585 12.16 -19.14 -19.72
C THR A 585 12.78 -20.23 -20.60
N THR A 586 13.96 -20.68 -20.23
CA THR A 586 14.64 -21.82 -20.86
C THR A 586 14.58 -23.08 -19.99
N TRP A 587 13.70 -23.10 -18.98
CA TRP A 587 13.55 -24.21 -18.04
C TRP A 587 12.43 -25.13 -18.49
N ASP A 588 12.76 -26.40 -18.71
CA ASP A 588 11.83 -27.43 -19.18
C ASP A 588 10.97 -28.00 -18.04
N ILE A 589 11.49 -27.96 -16.79
CA ILE A 589 10.82 -28.46 -15.59
C ILE A 589 10.90 -27.39 -14.49
N PRO A 590 9.80 -26.71 -14.15
CA PRO A 590 9.82 -25.54 -13.26
C PRO A 590 9.86 -25.86 -11.76
N SER A 591 9.50 -27.08 -11.38
CA SER A 591 9.32 -27.55 -9.98
C SER A 591 10.63 -27.89 -9.24
N PHE A 592 11.79 -27.75 -9.88
CA PHE A 592 13.10 -28.08 -9.32
C PHE A 592 13.86 -26.81 -8.96
N SER A 593 14.62 -26.82 -7.87
CA SER A 593 15.38 -25.63 -7.43
C SER A 593 16.62 -25.36 -8.29
N TYR A 594 17.21 -26.42 -8.87
CA TYR A 594 18.51 -26.36 -9.53
C TYR A 594 18.53 -27.14 -10.84
N ARG A 595 19.47 -26.77 -11.72
CA ARG A 595 19.86 -27.58 -12.87
C ARG A 595 21.30 -27.34 -13.27
N MET A 596 21.94 -28.36 -13.83
CA MET A 596 23.27 -28.27 -14.44
C MET A 596 23.28 -28.74 -15.90
N GLN A 597 24.12 -28.11 -16.72
CA GLN A 597 24.29 -28.51 -18.12
C GLN A 597 25.34 -29.61 -18.23
N LEU A 598 24.93 -30.81 -18.63
CA LEU A 598 25.87 -31.87 -19.02
C LEU A 598 26.13 -31.79 -20.52
N THR A 599 27.38 -32.02 -20.94
CA THR A 599 27.77 -31.94 -22.35
C THR A 599 28.59 -33.16 -22.74
N VAL A 600 28.10 -33.93 -23.72
CA VAL A 600 28.84 -35.06 -24.33
C VAL A 600 29.40 -34.57 -25.67
N PRO A 601 30.73 -34.37 -25.79
CA PRO A 601 31.31 -33.83 -27.00
C PRO A 601 31.10 -34.74 -28.21
N ALA A 602 30.80 -34.17 -29.38
CA ALA A 602 30.63 -34.91 -30.64
C ALA A 602 31.83 -35.81 -30.94
N ALA A 603 33.03 -35.36 -30.57
CA ALA A 603 34.29 -36.08 -30.74
C ALA A 603 34.43 -37.34 -29.86
N GLN A 604 33.45 -37.67 -29.00
CA GLN A 604 33.35 -38.93 -28.26
C GLN A 604 32.27 -39.87 -28.82
N VAL A 605 31.56 -39.47 -29.88
CA VAL A 605 30.44 -40.20 -30.46
C VAL A 605 30.80 -40.61 -31.89
N ASP A 606 31.08 -41.89 -32.13
CA ASP A 606 31.56 -42.39 -33.42
C ASP A 606 30.52 -42.29 -34.56
N ALA A 607 29.24 -42.38 -34.21
CA ALA A 607 28.10 -42.28 -35.13
C ALA A 607 26.85 -41.81 -34.36
N ASP A 608 25.88 -41.19 -35.05
CA ASP A 608 24.60 -40.84 -34.46
C ASP A 608 23.90 -42.11 -33.93
N VAL A 609 23.55 -42.12 -32.64
CA VAL A 609 22.84 -43.22 -31.96
C VAL A 609 21.55 -42.72 -31.31
N GLN A 610 20.56 -43.59 -31.19
CA GLN A 610 19.26 -43.30 -30.60
C GLN A 610 18.96 -44.29 -29.48
N ASN A 611 18.22 -43.87 -28.46
CA ASN A 611 17.85 -44.68 -27.29
C ASN A 611 19.07 -45.39 -26.65
N PHE A 612 20.20 -44.70 -26.58
CA PHE A 612 21.47 -45.25 -26.09
C PHE A 612 21.54 -45.11 -24.55
N PRO A 613 21.70 -46.21 -23.79
CA PRO A 613 21.90 -46.13 -22.35
C PRO A 613 23.33 -45.65 -22.06
N MET A 614 23.43 -44.43 -21.56
CA MET A 614 24.67 -43.74 -21.24
C MET A 614 24.90 -43.72 -19.72
N LEU A 615 26.08 -44.15 -19.28
CA LEU A 615 26.51 -43.98 -17.89
C LEU A 615 26.92 -42.53 -17.64
N VAL A 616 26.32 -41.91 -16.63
CA VAL A 616 26.70 -40.63 -16.04
C VAL A 616 27.28 -40.93 -14.66
N SER A 617 28.54 -40.55 -14.43
CA SER A 617 29.23 -40.79 -13.15
C SER A 617 30.15 -39.62 -12.81
N PHE A 618 29.81 -38.89 -11.74
CA PHE A 618 30.59 -37.75 -11.24
C PHE A 618 30.23 -37.41 -9.79
N THR A 619 31.05 -36.58 -9.15
CA THR A 619 30.77 -35.99 -7.83
C THR A 619 30.52 -34.51 -7.97
N ASP A 620 29.45 -34.00 -7.37
CA ASP A 620 29.20 -32.56 -7.22
C ASP A 620 28.97 -32.18 -5.76
N THR A 621 29.47 -31.02 -5.33
CA THR A 621 29.29 -30.57 -3.95
C THR A 621 27.86 -30.15 -3.63
N ASP A 622 27.10 -29.73 -4.64
CA ASP A 622 25.72 -29.29 -4.45
C ASP A 622 24.84 -30.49 -4.03
N PHE A 623 25.12 -31.69 -4.55
CA PHE A 623 24.44 -32.94 -4.20
C PHE A 623 24.66 -33.40 -2.74
N ILE A 624 25.40 -32.64 -1.93
CA ILE A 624 25.55 -32.88 -0.48
C ILE A 624 24.42 -32.20 0.32
N THR A 625 23.84 -31.11 -0.19
CA THR A 625 22.82 -30.30 0.50
C THR A 625 21.54 -30.10 -0.28
N ASP A 626 21.59 -30.22 -1.60
CA ASP A 626 20.60 -29.63 -2.51
C ASP A 626 19.72 -30.68 -3.20
N VAL A 627 19.68 -31.91 -2.69
CA VAL A 627 18.96 -33.08 -3.22
C VAL A 627 18.39 -33.95 -2.10
N GLN A 628 17.42 -34.81 -2.41
CA GLN A 628 16.88 -35.76 -1.44
C GLN A 628 17.93 -36.81 -1.02
N ALA A 629 17.76 -37.40 0.16
CA ALA A 629 18.75 -38.33 0.74
C ALA A 629 18.74 -39.73 0.09
N ASP A 630 17.63 -40.09 -0.56
CA ASP A 630 17.46 -41.27 -1.42
C ASP A 630 17.92 -40.99 -2.87
N GLY A 631 17.82 -39.73 -3.32
CA GLY A 631 18.17 -39.31 -4.68
C GLY A 631 16.98 -39.35 -5.66
N ASP A 632 15.74 -39.44 -5.14
CA ASP A 632 14.51 -39.54 -5.94
C ASP A 632 14.35 -38.36 -6.95
N ASP A 633 15.00 -37.22 -6.68
CA ASP A 633 14.86 -35.95 -7.38
C ASP A 633 15.94 -35.64 -8.43
N PHE A 634 16.59 -36.65 -9.03
CA PHE A 634 17.48 -36.44 -10.19
C PHE A 634 16.73 -36.63 -11.53
N VAL A 635 16.49 -35.56 -12.29
CA VAL A 635 15.80 -35.65 -13.59
C VAL A 635 16.66 -35.21 -14.76
N PHE A 636 16.87 -36.11 -15.73
CA PHE A 636 17.60 -35.84 -16.96
C PHE A 636 16.66 -35.38 -18.08
N VAL A 637 17.02 -34.30 -18.79
CA VAL A 637 16.25 -33.72 -19.88
C VAL A 637 17.12 -33.48 -21.11
N GLN A 638 16.59 -33.81 -22.29
CA GLN A 638 17.19 -33.47 -23.58
C GLN A 638 16.13 -32.91 -24.52
N SER A 639 16.39 -31.73 -25.10
CA SER A 639 15.50 -31.08 -26.08
C SER A 639 14.04 -30.93 -25.62
N GLY A 640 13.83 -30.64 -24.33
CA GLY A 640 12.49 -30.51 -23.71
C GLY A 640 11.78 -31.82 -23.36
N ALA A 641 12.45 -32.98 -23.49
CA ALA A 641 11.91 -34.28 -23.11
C ALA A 641 12.67 -34.87 -21.92
N VAL A 642 11.93 -35.35 -20.91
CA VAL A 642 12.46 -36.15 -19.80
C VAL A 642 13.01 -37.47 -20.34
N LEU A 643 14.19 -37.87 -19.88
CA LEU A 643 14.85 -39.11 -20.25
C LEU A 643 14.64 -40.18 -19.18
N ALA A 644 14.28 -41.38 -19.63
CA ALA A 644 14.25 -42.56 -18.77
C ALA A 644 15.66 -42.85 -18.23
N HIS A 645 15.77 -43.06 -16.92
CA HIS A 645 17.03 -43.25 -16.23
C HIS A 645 16.87 -44.22 -15.04
N GLU A 646 17.99 -44.64 -14.48
CA GLU A 646 18.09 -45.50 -13.29
C GLU A 646 19.35 -45.11 -12.50
N ILE A 647 19.23 -44.99 -11.19
CA ILE A 647 20.31 -44.61 -10.27
C ILE A 647 20.99 -45.89 -9.78
N ASP A 648 22.18 -46.18 -10.32
CA ASP A 648 23.00 -47.29 -9.87
C ASP A 648 23.54 -47.04 -8.46
N ARG A 649 23.99 -45.79 -8.21
CA ARG A 649 24.47 -45.37 -6.89
C ARG A 649 24.37 -43.87 -6.69
N PHE A 650 23.79 -43.48 -5.56
CA PHE A 650 23.92 -42.15 -4.98
C PHE A 650 24.62 -42.21 -3.61
N ASP A 651 25.45 -41.22 -3.28
CA ASP A 651 26.10 -41.06 -1.98
C ASP A 651 26.17 -39.58 -1.60
N GLN A 652 25.07 -39.09 -1.00
CA GLN A 652 24.90 -37.70 -0.55
C GLN A 652 26.06 -37.20 0.32
N SER A 653 26.74 -38.07 1.09
CA SER A 653 27.86 -37.64 1.94
C SER A 653 29.11 -37.22 1.16
N THR A 654 29.21 -37.65 -0.10
CA THR A 654 30.30 -37.33 -1.03
C THR A 654 29.84 -36.56 -2.27
N GLY A 655 28.53 -36.44 -2.46
CA GLY A 655 27.91 -35.89 -3.65
C GLY A 655 28.11 -36.74 -4.92
N LEU A 656 28.39 -38.04 -4.77
CA LEU A 656 28.56 -38.97 -5.90
C LEU A 656 27.19 -39.35 -6.48
N LEU A 657 27.03 -39.13 -7.79
CA LEU A 657 25.93 -39.68 -8.59
C LEU A 657 26.50 -40.62 -9.65
N VAL A 658 25.94 -41.84 -9.72
CA VAL A 658 26.14 -42.83 -10.78
C VAL A 658 24.76 -43.24 -11.28
N ALA A 659 24.43 -42.87 -12.52
CA ALA A 659 23.13 -43.13 -13.13
C ALA A 659 23.27 -43.54 -14.60
N TRP A 660 22.37 -44.40 -15.06
CA TRP A 660 22.20 -44.77 -16.47
C TRP A 660 21.07 -43.93 -17.07
N VAL A 661 21.28 -43.34 -18.25
CA VAL A 661 20.34 -42.40 -18.87
C VAL A 661 20.13 -42.75 -20.34
N ARG A 662 18.88 -42.91 -20.79
CA ARG A 662 18.55 -43.24 -22.18
C ARG A 662 18.56 -41.98 -23.06
N ALA A 663 19.65 -41.77 -23.78
CA ALA A 663 19.91 -40.54 -24.55
C ALA A 663 19.95 -40.76 -26.07
N ASN A 664 19.73 -39.68 -26.83
CA ASN A 664 20.05 -39.62 -28.25
C ASN A 664 21.37 -38.83 -28.43
N LEU A 665 22.34 -39.39 -29.14
CA LEU A 665 23.67 -38.77 -29.32
C LEU A 665 23.97 -38.55 -30.80
N SER A 666 24.50 -37.38 -31.14
CA SER A 666 25.08 -37.08 -32.46
C SER A 666 26.60 -37.10 -32.46
N SER A 667 27.17 -37.58 -33.56
CA SER A 667 28.60 -37.52 -33.90
C SER A 667 29.02 -36.20 -34.57
N THR A 668 28.07 -35.29 -34.82
CA THR A 668 28.32 -34.05 -35.60
C THR A 668 28.16 -32.75 -34.83
N VAL A 669 27.48 -32.78 -33.68
CA VAL A 669 27.27 -31.64 -32.77
C VAL A 669 27.40 -32.10 -31.32
N ASP A 670 27.89 -31.22 -30.45
CA ASP A 670 28.00 -31.54 -29.02
C ASP A 670 26.59 -31.72 -28.43
N ASN A 671 26.41 -32.77 -27.64
CA ASN A 671 25.12 -33.18 -27.13
C ASN A 671 24.90 -32.57 -25.75
N ILE A 672 23.87 -31.74 -25.63
CA ILE A 672 23.54 -31.00 -24.41
C ILE A 672 22.37 -31.68 -23.71
N PHE A 673 22.52 -31.82 -22.39
CA PHE A 673 21.50 -32.33 -21.47
C PHE A 673 21.40 -31.37 -20.28
N TRP A 674 20.24 -31.35 -19.64
CA TRP A 674 20.06 -30.74 -18.34
C TRP A 674 19.82 -31.85 -17.32
N LEU A 675 20.53 -31.81 -16.19
CA LEU A 675 20.19 -32.55 -14.99
C LEU A 675 19.53 -31.56 -14.04
N TYR A 676 18.24 -31.74 -13.78
CA TYR A 676 17.46 -31.01 -12.78
C TYR A 676 17.54 -31.74 -11.43
N TYR A 677 17.61 -30.97 -10.34
CA TYR A 677 17.71 -31.49 -8.97
C TYR A 677 17.23 -30.45 -7.94
N GLY A 678 16.99 -30.88 -6.70
CA GLY A 678 16.47 -30.03 -5.63
C GLY A 678 14.96 -29.86 -5.64
N ASN A 679 14.24 -30.98 -5.74
CA ASN A 679 12.81 -31.07 -5.47
C ASN A 679 12.57 -32.10 -4.35
N PRO A 680 12.41 -31.66 -3.09
CA PRO A 680 12.27 -32.52 -1.91
C PRO A 680 10.85 -33.04 -1.64
N VAL A 681 9.88 -32.85 -2.55
CA VAL A 681 8.52 -33.40 -2.38
C VAL A 681 8.19 -34.48 -3.40
N ILE A 682 8.79 -34.54 -4.59
CA ILE A 682 8.55 -35.65 -5.51
C ILE A 682 9.04 -37.00 -4.96
N GLY A 683 8.51 -38.10 -5.50
CA GLY A 683 9.09 -39.43 -5.31
C GLY A 683 9.91 -39.85 -6.53
N SER A 684 10.51 -41.04 -6.46
CA SER A 684 11.45 -41.56 -7.46
C SER A 684 11.00 -41.29 -8.89
N THR A 685 11.85 -40.53 -9.59
CA THR A 685 11.67 -40.18 -11.00
C THR A 685 12.31 -41.19 -11.95
N GLU A 686 12.85 -42.28 -11.41
CA GLU A 686 13.48 -43.35 -12.17
C GLU A 686 12.47 -44.10 -13.06
N SER A 687 12.98 -44.63 -14.17
CA SER A 687 12.20 -45.38 -15.14
C SER A 687 13.06 -46.51 -15.75
N PRO A 688 13.51 -47.51 -14.97
CA PRO A 688 14.46 -48.54 -15.41
C PRO A 688 13.89 -49.38 -16.56
N GLU A 689 12.62 -49.74 -16.44
CA GLU A 689 11.86 -50.50 -17.44
C GLU A 689 11.88 -49.84 -18.82
N ASN A 690 11.70 -48.52 -18.87
CA ASN A 690 11.79 -47.74 -20.10
C ASN A 690 13.24 -47.54 -20.53
N LEU A 691 14.18 -47.28 -19.63
CA LEU A 691 15.61 -47.15 -19.92
C LEU A 691 16.13 -48.37 -20.71
N TRP A 692 15.77 -49.58 -20.30
CA TRP A 692 16.24 -50.83 -20.90
C TRP A 692 15.33 -51.43 -21.98
N SER A 693 14.16 -50.82 -22.26
CA SER A 693 13.20 -51.30 -23.28
C SER A 693 13.73 -51.44 -24.72
N ASN A 694 14.96 -51.02 -25.02
CA ASN A 694 15.58 -51.04 -26.35
C ASN A 694 16.24 -52.39 -26.68
N ASP A 695 15.42 -53.46 -26.75
CA ASP A 695 15.82 -54.86 -27.04
C ASP A 695 16.80 -55.51 -26.02
N TYR A 696 16.90 -55.00 -24.78
CA TYR A 696 17.61 -55.71 -23.69
C TYR A 696 16.72 -56.79 -23.07
N GLU A 697 17.18 -58.04 -23.06
CA GLU A 697 16.43 -59.17 -22.47
C GLU A 697 16.53 -59.18 -20.93
N ALA A 698 17.66 -58.77 -20.36
CA ALA A 698 17.88 -58.67 -18.92
C ALA A 698 19.05 -57.74 -18.60
N VAL A 699 18.97 -56.99 -17.51
CA VAL A 699 20.04 -56.10 -17.02
C VAL A 699 20.12 -56.20 -15.51
N TRP A 700 21.31 -56.39 -14.95
CA TRP A 700 21.54 -56.37 -13.50
C TRP A 700 22.64 -55.36 -13.18
N LEU A 701 22.34 -54.36 -12.34
CA LEU A 701 23.31 -53.40 -11.85
C LEU A 701 24.22 -53.98 -10.75
N LEU A 702 23.73 -54.98 -10.00
CA LEU A 702 24.45 -55.64 -8.90
C LEU A 702 24.77 -54.69 -7.72
N ASN A 703 23.95 -53.66 -7.54
CA ASN A 703 24.06 -52.65 -6.48
C ASN A 703 23.33 -53.05 -5.18
N GLU A 704 22.63 -54.18 -5.16
CA GLU A 704 21.86 -54.66 -4.01
C GLU A 704 22.77 -55.15 -2.87
N ASP A 705 22.30 -55.00 -1.63
CA ASP A 705 23.05 -55.44 -0.46
C ASP A 705 23.02 -56.96 -0.29
N VAL A 706 24.20 -57.55 -0.46
CA VAL A 706 24.47 -58.98 -0.31
C VAL A 706 25.42 -59.26 0.86
N THR A 707 25.26 -60.41 1.50
CA THR A 707 26.18 -60.84 2.57
C THR A 707 27.48 -61.38 1.96
N ASP A 708 28.63 -60.98 2.50
CA ASP A 708 29.94 -61.53 2.13
C ASP A 708 29.95 -63.07 2.28
N GLU A 709 30.31 -63.78 1.21
CA GLU A 709 30.26 -65.25 1.11
C GLU A 709 28.86 -65.86 1.39
N GLY A 710 27.80 -65.08 1.14
CA GLY A 710 26.41 -65.49 1.33
C GLY A 710 25.86 -66.40 0.23
N THR A 711 24.67 -66.94 0.48
CA THR A 711 23.83 -67.62 -0.53
C THR A 711 22.40 -67.15 -0.37
N GLY A 712 21.71 -66.85 -1.48
CA GLY A 712 20.28 -66.52 -1.47
C GLY A 712 19.93 -65.03 -1.44
N GLY A 713 20.93 -64.12 -1.44
CA GLY A 713 20.70 -62.72 -1.80
C GLY A 713 20.14 -62.62 -3.22
N GLN A 714 19.24 -61.67 -3.46
CA GLN A 714 18.57 -61.51 -4.75
C GLN A 714 19.16 -60.30 -5.49
N HIS A 715 19.38 -60.47 -6.79
CA HIS A 715 19.69 -59.40 -7.72
C HIS A 715 18.52 -59.25 -8.68
N ILE A 716 17.98 -58.04 -8.80
CA ILE A 716 16.76 -57.73 -9.54
C ILE A 716 17.15 -57.29 -10.96
N ASP A 717 16.41 -57.79 -11.94
CA ASP A 717 16.54 -57.37 -13.33
C ASP A 717 15.84 -56.03 -13.53
N SER A 718 16.57 -55.04 -14.03
CA SER A 718 16.09 -53.68 -14.31
C SER A 718 15.15 -53.62 -15.53
N THR A 719 14.94 -54.72 -16.25
CA THR A 719 13.96 -54.83 -17.34
C THR A 719 12.59 -55.33 -16.88
N LEU A 720 11.56 -55.04 -17.68
CA LEU A 720 10.19 -55.57 -17.56
C LEU A 720 10.08 -57.11 -17.46
N ASN A 721 11.15 -57.86 -17.78
CA ASN A 721 11.13 -59.32 -17.74
C ASN A 721 11.29 -59.88 -16.31
N GLY A 722 11.80 -59.08 -15.36
CA GLY A 722 11.81 -59.40 -13.93
C GLY A 722 12.61 -60.65 -13.56
N TYR A 723 13.71 -60.94 -14.26
CA TYR A 723 14.58 -62.06 -13.94
C TYR A 723 15.32 -61.87 -12.60
N ILE A 724 15.22 -62.85 -11.70
CA ILE A 724 15.90 -62.78 -10.40
C ILE A 724 17.22 -63.56 -10.43
N GLY A 725 18.33 -62.85 -10.33
CA GLY A 725 19.64 -63.42 -10.01
C GLY A 725 19.73 -63.82 -8.54
N ILE A 726 20.47 -64.89 -8.23
CA ILE A 726 20.66 -65.38 -6.86
C ILE A 726 22.15 -65.46 -6.54
N GLN A 727 22.58 -64.79 -5.47
CA GLN A 727 23.94 -64.86 -4.95
C GLN A 727 24.31 -66.30 -4.52
N ASP A 728 25.52 -66.73 -4.86
CA ASP A 728 26.14 -67.98 -4.39
C ASP A 728 27.66 -67.80 -4.21
N GLY A 729 28.14 -67.58 -2.99
CA GLY A 729 29.57 -67.54 -2.66
C GLY A 729 30.34 -66.37 -3.30
N ASN A 730 29.65 -65.25 -3.56
CA ASN A 730 30.25 -63.99 -4.01
C ASN A 730 30.15 -62.92 -2.92
N SER A 731 30.81 -61.78 -3.12
CA SER A 731 30.79 -60.65 -2.20
C SER A 731 30.83 -59.31 -2.90
N ARG A 732 30.27 -58.27 -2.25
CA ARG A 732 30.23 -56.91 -2.79
C ARG A 732 31.62 -56.28 -2.74
N ILE A 733 32.13 -55.88 -3.91
CA ILE A 733 33.37 -55.11 -4.06
C ILE A 733 33.06 -53.80 -4.79
N GLY A 734 33.92 -52.78 -4.65
CA GLY A 734 33.77 -51.54 -5.40
C GLY A 734 33.89 -51.79 -6.92
N GLY A 735 32.82 -51.46 -7.65
CA GLY A 735 32.75 -51.51 -9.10
C GLY A 735 33.27 -50.23 -9.77
N ILE A 736 32.78 -49.99 -10.99
CA ILE A 736 32.81 -48.67 -11.65
C ILE A 736 31.83 -47.74 -10.92
#